data_AF-A0A0A8LD84-F1
#
_entry.id   AF-A0A0A8LD84-F1
#
_cell.length_a   1.000
_cell.length_b   1.000
_cell.length_c   1.000
_cell.angle_alpha   90.00
_cell.angle_beta   90.00
_cell.angle_gamma   90.00
#
_symmetry.space_group_name_H-M   'P 1'
#
loop_
_entity.id
_entity.type
_entity.pdbx_description
1 polymer ?
#
loop_
_entity_poly.entity_id
_entity_poly.type
_entity_poly.pdbx_seq_one_letter_code
_entity_poly.pdbx_strand_id
1 'polypeptide(L)'
;MKRSSRLRSRAEAHAETDAAVKVDMGAQDGGSGVNGEYEVEAQSKVDADVVNGGAGSDYEGVKWEDHVDRTILNQLGKVPPIALDFVPFQELIQSWCYQYSVMWFSNVCSGYWTQGFTTGKPWWTEITFDERLMLLDYQSGWSLESDSLDLVQYEGSAAAAGAAAAADHDDEGSLPNMFKSILLRLIRSLEQDKTVSLKHWDEIVKYHIFHSKLNKTLLWYTEDVNCKFADLTVLKQFEIIFHMIKLIERKNIGFRNYLQNHLDSFQFPEIWENDATSLVVLPTGKIIRKQVSIKPESNGLTIPIKLQNCVLVEETENTVDVIHLDYSDEIDTYMNDVKIEYETLAHDYRSFVEYLRTIDDVDFQEFFQGLIEYHAEAEVYGRKLYANRIKQQSMQALMVRRKRSSRIVARDEGHHKKETETKWFDKLDRREQFLRHRNRILTRRTKKLKEYLWSLLWEKYDTDCRQEKMKRRNNDDTLDMDSEQFIQEIDAHVLQFGRNFKQWIVPVDEDAYSYRDVDTLELPAEVCITQQDLEDLAKFDIPTNKYQIDTQDWYLDCKSGKHGVNDFKKVKDQKIVCCEKSHIWELWEEQDPSVVAILSHGHDHMLTPRELGGVTMYDENLRRRSSRRDESISGKTSYIENRPTERKPFDVTEPFISARSLHEMEAELRNTFESEVKLIRASERKKAEEKEKRRRIKEEKKRQLVLTKSPPATAAPSANGEQILLKPQPAPGKHSNRPNDISE
;
A
#
# COMPACT_ATOMS: atom_id res chain seq x y z
N MET A 1 -8.07 39.85 -17.28
CA MET A 1 -7.80 40.97 -18.23
C MET A 1 -7.30 40.40 -19.55
N LYS A 2 -7.72 41.00 -20.68
CA LYS A 2 -7.23 40.95 -22.08
C LYS A 2 -6.34 39.81 -22.61
N ARG A 3 -6.78 39.26 -23.75
CA ARG A 3 -6.01 38.50 -24.77
C ARG A 3 -4.87 39.34 -25.42
N SER A 4 -3.80 38.68 -25.87
CA SER A 4 -3.12 38.85 -27.19
C SER A 4 -2.01 37.77 -27.29
N SER A 5 -1.77 36.99 -28.35
CA SER A 5 -1.91 37.11 -29.82
C SER A 5 -0.73 37.79 -30.55
N ARG A 6 -0.37 37.21 -31.71
CA ARG A 6 0.66 37.55 -32.74
C ARG A 6 2.06 36.97 -32.48
N LEU A 7 2.66 36.16 -33.36
CA LEU A 7 2.91 36.23 -34.82
C LEU A 7 4.02 37.23 -35.23
N ARG A 8 5.11 36.67 -35.78
CA ARG A 8 5.92 37.06 -36.96
C ARG A 8 7.32 36.42 -36.83
N SER A 9 7.79 35.52 -37.69
CA SER A 9 7.98 35.49 -39.15
C SER A 9 9.37 35.97 -39.62
N ARG A 10 10.15 35.01 -40.12
CA ARG A 10 11.04 35.06 -41.31
C ARG A 10 12.13 36.16 -41.37
N ALA A 11 13.37 35.71 -41.48
CA ALA A 11 14.42 36.36 -42.28
C ALA A 11 15.27 35.27 -42.96
N GLU A 12 15.44 35.36 -44.27
CA GLU A 12 16.39 34.58 -45.08
C GLU A 12 17.48 35.51 -45.61
N ALA A 13 18.71 35.01 -45.72
CA ALA A 13 19.78 35.48 -46.61
C ALA A 13 20.84 34.36 -46.63
N HIS A 14 21.15 33.75 -47.79
CA HIS A 14 22.22 34.16 -48.73
C HIS A 14 23.63 34.13 -48.13
N ALA A 15 24.68 33.60 -48.80
CA ALA A 15 24.79 32.93 -50.10
C ALA A 15 26.18 32.25 -50.21
N GLU A 16 26.40 31.46 -51.28
CA GLU A 16 27.72 31.25 -51.96
C GLU A 16 28.87 30.57 -51.14
N THR A 17 29.89 29.91 -51.70
CA THR A 17 30.11 29.21 -52.98
C THR A 17 31.29 28.23 -52.82
N ASP A 18 31.36 27.26 -53.73
CA ASP A 18 32.55 26.94 -54.56
C ASP A 18 33.40 25.66 -54.40
N ALA A 19 33.95 25.32 -55.58
CA ALA A 19 35.14 24.51 -55.88
C ALA A 19 35.09 22.98 -55.68
N ALA A 20 35.09 22.28 -56.82
CA ALA A 20 35.35 20.85 -56.94
C ALA A 20 36.85 20.55 -57.17
N VAL A 21 37.31 19.35 -56.79
CA VAL A 21 38.52 18.72 -57.33
C VAL A 21 38.24 17.23 -57.61
N LYS A 22 38.64 16.76 -58.78
CA LYS A 22 38.61 15.34 -59.21
C LYS A 22 39.83 14.59 -58.66
N VAL A 23 39.76 13.24 -58.56
CA VAL A 23 40.59 12.35 -59.39
C VAL A 23 40.15 10.88 -59.24
N ASP A 24 40.05 10.29 -60.43
CA ASP A 24 39.85 8.92 -60.90
C ASP A 24 40.69 7.80 -60.26
N MET A 25 40.14 6.58 -60.15
CA MET A 25 40.60 5.33 -60.83
C MET A 25 40.28 4.03 -60.06
N GLY A 26 39.79 3.02 -60.80
CA GLY A 26 40.23 1.61 -60.62
C GLY A 26 39.20 0.51 -60.34
N ALA A 27 38.95 -0.34 -61.36
CA ALA A 27 38.57 -1.77 -61.32
C ALA A 27 37.34 -2.22 -60.45
N GLN A 28 36.25 -2.70 -61.05
CA GLN A 28 36.04 -4.10 -61.49
C GLN A 28 36.22 -5.16 -60.37
N ASP A 29 35.10 -5.76 -59.94
CA ASP A 29 34.79 -7.12 -60.40
C ASP A 29 33.27 -7.40 -60.38
N GLY A 30 32.84 -8.43 -61.13
CA GLY A 30 31.43 -8.78 -61.31
C GLY A 30 30.95 -9.88 -60.37
N GLY A 31 29.65 -9.87 -60.04
CA GLY A 31 29.02 -10.88 -59.18
C GLY A 31 27.50 -10.91 -59.35
N SER A 32 27.04 -11.61 -60.39
CA SER A 32 25.61 -11.81 -60.67
C SER A 32 24.95 -12.70 -59.61
N GLY A 33 24.03 -12.14 -58.83
CA GLY A 33 23.17 -12.89 -57.90
C GLY A 33 21.71 -12.56 -58.15
N VAL A 34 21.03 -13.38 -58.95
CA VAL A 34 19.60 -13.22 -59.25
C VAL A 34 18.77 -13.59 -58.01
N ASN A 35 17.96 -12.66 -57.52
CA ASN A 35 16.80 -12.97 -56.69
C ASN A 35 15.63 -12.11 -57.19
N GLY A 36 14.52 -12.75 -57.52
CA GLY A 36 13.40 -12.11 -58.20
C GLY A 36 12.58 -11.23 -57.26
N GLU A 37 12.34 -9.99 -57.68
CA GLU A 37 11.31 -9.14 -57.13
C GLU A 37 9.94 -9.72 -57.52
N TYR A 38 9.12 -10.06 -56.52
CA TYR A 38 7.67 -10.13 -56.67
C TYR A 38 7.06 -9.00 -55.85
N GLU A 39 7.19 -7.79 -56.38
CA GLU A 39 6.47 -6.62 -55.91
C GLU A 39 5.02 -6.72 -56.37
N VAL A 40 4.11 -7.08 -55.46
CA VAL A 40 2.67 -6.99 -55.70
C VAL A 40 2.17 -5.68 -55.10
N GLU A 41 2.24 -4.60 -55.89
CA GLU A 41 1.53 -3.37 -55.60
C GLU A 41 0.01 -3.60 -55.69
N ALA A 42 -0.60 -4.03 -54.58
CA ALA A 42 -2.05 -4.03 -54.41
C ALA A 42 -2.51 -2.69 -53.79
N GLN A 43 -2.47 -1.61 -54.59
CA GLN A 43 -3.10 -0.35 -54.22
C GLN A 43 -4.63 -0.54 -54.18
N SER A 44 -5.23 -0.59 -52.99
CA SER A 44 -6.69 -0.43 -52.83
C SER A 44 -7.00 0.83 -52.01
N LYS A 45 -6.99 1.97 -52.71
CA LYS A 45 -7.90 3.05 -52.34
C LYS A 45 -9.32 2.60 -52.68
N VAL A 46 -10.16 2.47 -51.67
CA VAL A 46 -11.59 2.77 -51.81
C VAL A 46 -11.90 3.76 -50.70
N ASP A 47 -12.22 4.98 -51.11
CA ASP A 47 -12.45 6.09 -50.21
C ASP A 47 -13.78 5.94 -49.45
N ALA A 48 -13.89 6.66 -48.34
CA ALA A 48 -15.17 6.90 -47.70
C ALA A 48 -16.05 7.76 -48.61
N ASP A 49 -17.27 7.31 -48.86
CA ASP A 49 -18.38 8.22 -49.16
C ASP A 49 -19.69 7.66 -48.60
N VAL A 50 -20.46 8.54 -47.99
CA VAL A 50 -21.82 8.28 -47.50
C VAL A 50 -22.76 9.15 -48.33
N VAL A 51 -23.95 8.62 -48.64
CA VAL A 51 -25.27 9.29 -48.76
C VAL A 51 -26.10 8.84 -49.98
N ASN A 52 -27.35 8.45 -49.66
CA ASN A 52 -28.55 8.32 -50.51
C ASN A 52 -28.70 7.15 -51.52
N GLY A 53 -29.50 6.17 -51.10
CA GLY A 53 -30.87 6.04 -51.65
C GLY A 53 -31.20 4.75 -52.42
N GLY A 54 -32.12 3.92 -51.88
CA GLY A 54 -32.66 2.74 -52.59
C GLY A 54 -33.50 1.80 -51.72
N ALA A 55 -34.78 2.12 -51.55
CA ALA A 55 -35.82 1.44 -50.76
C ALA A 55 -35.80 -0.12 -50.74
N GLY A 56 -36.20 -0.74 -49.61
CA GLY A 56 -36.28 -2.21 -49.51
C GLY A 56 -37.05 -2.85 -48.33
N SER A 57 -37.09 -2.25 -47.13
CA SER A 57 -37.94 -2.73 -46.01
C SER A 57 -38.00 -1.72 -44.87
N ASP A 58 -39.19 -1.33 -44.43
CA ASP A 58 -39.39 -0.38 -43.33
C ASP A 58 -39.24 -1.06 -41.95
N TYR A 59 -37.99 -1.31 -41.57
CA TYR A 59 -37.57 -1.40 -40.16
C TYR A 59 -36.57 -0.28 -39.92
N GLU A 60 -36.94 0.75 -39.14
CA GLU A 60 -35.98 1.73 -38.63
C GLU A 60 -35.11 1.06 -37.55
N GLY A 61 -34.12 0.28 -38.00
CA GLY A 61 -33.19 -0.40 -37.10
C GLY A 61 -32.39 0.59 -36.24
N VAL A 62 -32.12 0.20 -35.00
CA VAL A 62 -31.42 1.02 -33.99
C VAL A 62 -30.12 1.61 -34.56
N LYS A 63 -30.06 2.94 -34.57
CA LYS A 63 -28.85 3.73 -34.86
C LYS A 63 -28.02 3.84 -33.58
N TRP A 64 -27.20 2.84 -33.33
CA TRP A 64 -26.35 2.78 -32.13
C TRP A 64 -25.49 4.03 -31.94
N GLU A 65 -25.14 4.74 -33.03
CA GLU A 65 -24.40 6.00 -33.01
C GLU A 65 -25.13 7.12 -32.25
N ASP A 66 -26.47 7.10 -32.21
CA ASP A 66 -27.27 8.08 -31.47
C ASP A 66 -27.27 7.81 -29.95
N HIS A 67 -26.81 6.62 -29.51
CA HIS A 67 -26.72 6.18 -28.11
C HIS A 67 -25.29 6.23 -27.52
N VAL A 68 -24.34 6.86 -28.21
CA VAL A 68 -22.93 6.94 -27.79
C VAL A 68 -22.46 8.39 -27.79
N ASP A 69 -21.80 8.87 -26.73
CA ASP A 69 -21.29 10.24 -26.72
C ASP A 69 -20.33 10.51 -27.90
N ARG A 70 -20.44 11.73 -28.42
CA ARG A 70 -19.63 12.23 -29.54
C ARG A 70 -18.14 12.15 -29.25
N THR A 71 -17.68 12.22 -28.00
CA THR A 71 -16.25 12.06 -27.69
C THR A 71 -15.77 10.63 -27.87
N ILE A 72 -16.62 9.62 -27.63
CA ILE A 72 -16.32 8.19 -27.83
C ILE A 72 -16.31 7.88 -29.32
N LEU A 73 -17.32 8.31 -30.08
CA LEU A 73 -17.36 8.19 -31.55
C LEU A 73 -16.11 8.80 -32.21
N ASN A 74 -15.71 10.01 -31.78
CA ASN A 74 -14.49 10.66 -32.23
C ASN A 74 -13.20 9.91 -31.84
N GLN A 75 -13.22 9.06 -30.81
CA GLN A 75 -12.08 8.22 -30.43
C GLN A 75 -12.07 6.91 -31.23
N LEU A 76 -13.22 6.27 -31.43
CA LEU A 76 -13.37 5.09 -32.30
C LEU A 76 -12.87 5.35 -33.73
N GLY A 77 -13.12 6.54 -34.27
CA GLY A 77 -12.61 6.96 -35.59
C GLY A 77 -11.14 7.40 -35.64
N LYS A 78 -10.50 7.65 -34.49
CA LYS A 78 -9.09 8.10 -34.40
C LYS A 78 -8.11 6.98 -34.07
N VAL A 79 -8.53 6.01 -33.27
CA VAL A 79 -7.68 4.91 -32.83
C VAL A 79 -7.92 3.71 -33.76
N PRO A 80 -6.87 3.11 -34.36
CA PRO A 80 -7.03 2.03 -35.32
C PRO A 80 -7.78 0.84 -34.67
N PRO A 81 -8.62 0.11 -35.45
CA PRO A 81 -9.21 -1.13 -34.99
C PRO A 81 -8.12 -2.17 -34.71
N ILE A 82 -8.41 -3.11 -33.82
CA ILE A 82 -7.52 -4.24 -33.54
C ILE A 82 -7.56 -5.19 -34.75
N ALA A 83 -6.42 -5.44 -35.38
CA ALA A 83 -6.32 -6.26 -36.59
C ALA A 83 -6.34 -7.77 -36.29
N LEU A 84 -7.41 -8.22 -35.64
CA LEU A 84 -7.66 -9.64 -35.34
C LEU A 84 -8.70 -10.18 -36.33
N ASP A 85 -8.38 -11.29 -37.00
CA ASP A 85 -9.36 -12.09 -37.71
C ASP A 85 -9.97 -13.14 -36.76
N PHE A 86 -11.29 -13.14 -36.65
CA PHE A 86 -12.07 -14.10 -35.86
C PHE A 86 -12.48 -15.36 -36.65
N VAL A 87 -12.28 -15.41 -37.98
CA VAL A 87 -12.58 -16.60 -38.79
C VAL A 87 -11.88 -17.87 -38.27
N PRO A 88 -10.58 -17.85 -37.86
CA PRO A 88 -9.92 -19.01 -37.24
C PRO A 88 -10.48 -19.43 -35.87
N PHE A 89 -11.40 -18.64 -35.29
CA PHE A 89 -11.89 -18.79 -33.92
C PHE A 89 -13.42 -18.96 -33.84
N GLN A 90 -14.16 -19.14 -34.94
CA GLN A 90 -15.63 -19.22 -34.90
C GLN A 90 -16.17 -20.28 -33.92
N GLU A 91 -15.63 -21.51 -33.96
CA GLU A 91 -16.00 -22.58 -33.02
C GLU A 91 -15.64 -22.25 -31.57
N LEU A 92 -14.51 -21.56 -31.35
CA LEU A 92 -14.06 -21.14 -30.02
C LEU A 92 -15.01 -20.09 -29.44
N ILE A 93 -15.42 -19.13 -30.25
CA ILE A 93 -16.31 -18.03 -29.86
C ILE A 93 -17.71 -18.55 -29.52
N GLN A 94 -18.19 -19.60 -30.18
CA GLN A 94 -19.46 -20.23 -29.83
C GLN A 94 -19.39 -21.05 -28.53
N SER A 95 -18.19 -21.37 -28.03
CA SER A 95 -18.00 -22.20 -26.84
C SER A 95 -18.23 -21.45 -25.53
N TRP A 96 -19.15 -21.98 -24.70
CA TRP A 96 -19.34 -21.52 -23.32
C TRP A 96 -18.04 -21.53 -22.49
N CYS A 97 -17.19 -22.56 -22.66
CA CYS A 97 -15.91 -22.66 -21.94
C CYS A 97 -15.00 -21.46 -22.23
N TYR A 98 -14.97 -20.99 -23.48
CA TYR A 98 -14.24 -19.79 -23.87
C TYR A 98 -14.89 -18.54 -23.29
N GLN A 99 -16.20 -18.36 -23.49
CA GLN A 99 -16.89 -17.15 -23.07
C GLN A 99 -16.82 -16.94 -21.55
N TYR A 100 -17.02 -18.01 -20.77
CA TYR A 100 -16.85 -17.98 -19.33
C TYR A 100 -15.41 -17.63 -18.93
N SER A 101 -14.40 -18.20 -19.61
CA SER A 101 -12.99 -17.92 -19.32
C SER A 101 -12.65 -16.45 -19.56
N VAL A 102 -13.07 -15.87 -20.69
CA VAL A 102 -12.84 -14.45 -21.01
C VAL A 102 -13.54 -13.51 -20.04
N MET A 103 -14.80 -13.80 -19.69
CA MET A 103 -15.55 -13.08 -18.65
C MET A 103 -14.79 -13.13 -17.32
N TRP A 104 -14.27 -14.29 -16.94
CA TRP A 104 -13.54 -14.47 -15.68
C TRP A 104 -12.24 -13.66 -15.68
N PHE A 105 -11.46 -13.69 -16.77
CA PHE A 105 -10.26 -12.86 -16.92
C PHE A 105 -10.57 -11.35 -16.90
N SER A 106 -11.66 -10.91 -17.55
CA SER A 106 -12.12 -9.51 -17.51
C SER A 106 -12.38 -9.00 -16.09
N ASN A 107 -12.76 -9.91 -15.17
CA ASN A 107 -13.10 -9.59 -13.79
C ASN A 107 -11.96 -9.78 -12.79
N VAL A 108 -10.95 -10.62 -13.07
CA VAL A 108 -9.81 -10.81 -12.16
C VAL A 108 -8.58 -9.99 -12.56
N CYS A 109 -8.38 -9.73 -13.84
CA CYS A 109 -7.24 -8.97 -14.36
C CYS A 109 -7.47 -7.46 -14.26
N SER A 110 -6.38 -6.69 -14.37
CA SER A 110 -6.45 -5.25 -14.61
C SER A 110 -7.05 -4.97 -16.01
N GLY A 111 -8.03 -4.08 -16.14
CA GLY A 111 -8.67 -3.79 -17.43
C GLY A 111 -9.78 -2.75 -17.30
N TYR A 112 -10.54 -2.51 -18.37
CA TYR A 112 -11.63 -1.51 -18.39
C TYR A 112 -12.66 -1.74 -17.27
N TRP A 113 -13.14 -2.98 -17.10
CA TRP A 113 -14.16 -3.32 -16.11
C TRP A 113 -13.67 -3.18 -14.66
N THR A 114 -12.44 -3.58 -14.37
CA THR A 114 -11.85 -3.55 -13.02
C THR A 114 -11.20 -2.21 -12.64
N GLN A 115 -10.84 -1.36 -13.60
CA GLN A 115 -10.32 -0.01 -13.36
C GLN A 115 -11.41 1.08 -13.44
N GLY A 116 -12.49 0.85 -14.20
CA GLY A 116 -13.53 1.84 -14.48
C GLY A 116 -14.77 1.78 -13.59
N PHE A 117 -15.22 0.58 -13.22
CA PHE A 117 -16.55 0.38 -12.59
C PHE A 117 -16.49 -0.12 -11.16
N THR A 118 -15.53 -0.99 -10.83
CA THR A 118 -15.43 -1.59 -9.49
C THR A 118 -14.59 -0.72 -8.57
N THR A 119 -15.06 -0.45 -7.35
CA THR A 119 -14.30 0.27 -6.29
C THR A 119 -13.16 -0.55 -5.67
N GLY A 120 -12.76 -1.65 -6.30
CA GLY A 120 -11.85 -2.66 -5.76
C GLY A 120 -10.61 -2.87 -6.62
N LYS A 121 -9.52 -3.32 -6.00
CA LYS A 121 -8.28 -3.66 -6.70
C LYS A 121 -8.44 -5.03 -7.39
N PRO A 122 -8.15 -5.18 -8.70
CA PRO A 122 -8.23 -6.46 -9.38
C PRO A 122 -7.33 -7.51 -8.72
N TRP A 123 -7.74 -8.79 -8.79
CA TRP A 123 -7.02 -9.87 -8.14
C TRP A 123 -5.62 -10.11 -8.74
N TRP A 124 -5.51 -9.97 -10.07
CA TRP A 124 -4.29 -10.07 -10.86
C TRP A 124 -3.99 -8.67 -11.45
N THR A 125 -3.24 -7.87 -10.71
CA THR A 125 -2.85 -6.51 -11.13
C THR A 125 -1.80 -6.45 -12.22
N GLU A 126 -1.03 -7.53 -12.36
CA GLU A 126 0.13 -7.69 -13.23
C GLU A 126 -0.25 -8.00 -14.69
N ILE A 127 -1.49 -8.42 -14.95
CA ILE A 127 -2.00 -8.68 -16.31
C ILE A 127 -3.00 -7.58 -16.65
N THR A 128 -2.71 -6.79 -17.69
CA THR A 128 -3.68 -5.85 -18.28
C THR A 128 -4.42 -6.55 -19.41
N PHE A 129 -5.64 -7.02 -19.14
CA PHE A 129 -6.39 -7.92 -20.00
C PHE A 129 -7.23 -7.21 -21.06
N ASP A 130 -7.13 -7.74 -22.29
CA ASP A 130 -8.03 -7.48 -23.41
C ASP A 130 -8.15 -8.78 -24.22
N GLU A 131 -9.37 -9.17 -24.57
CA GLU A 131 -9.67 -10.43 -25.26
C GLU A 131 -9.00 -10.53 -26.64
N ARG A 132 -9.04 -9.45 -27.43
CA ARG A 132 -8.51 -9.47 -28.79
C ARG A 132 -6.99 -9.44 -28.78
N LEU A 133 -6.37 -8.72 -27.83
CA LEU A 133 -4.93 -8.80 -27.59
C LEU A 133 -4.48 -10.20 -27.11
N MET A 134 -5.30 -10.91 -26.32
CA MET A 134 -5.02 -12.30 -25.93
C MET A 134 -5.00 -13.23 -27.15
N LEU A 135 -6.00 -13.10 -28.03
CA LEU A 135 -6.07 -13.91 -29.25
C LEU A 135 -4.98 -13.57 -30.28
N LEU A 136 -4.59 -12.29 -30.39
CA LEU A 136 -3.41 -11.90 -31.19
C LEU A 136 -2.12 -12.52 -30.64
N ASP A 137 -1.94 -12.51 -29.32
CA ASP A 137 -0.79 -13.14 -28.68
C ASP A 137 -0.80 -14.66 -28.85
N TYR A 138 -1.98 -15.28 -28.87
CA TYR A 138 -2.15 -16.68 -29.22
C TYR A 138 -1.71 -16.95 -30.67
N GLN A 139 -2.19 -16.16 -31.64
CA GLN A 139 -1.83 -16.27 -33.07
C GLN A 139 -0.33 -15.99 -33.32
N SER A 140 0.30 -15.11 -32.54
CA SER A 140 1.72 -14.77 -32.68
C SER A 140 2.67 -15.91 -32.27
N GLY A 141 2.15 -16.96 -31.63
CA GLY A 141 2.90 -18.09 -31.10
C GLY A 141 3.17 -17.97 -29.60
N TRP A 142 3.06 -19.10 -28.91
CA TRP A 142 3.35 -19.26 -27.49
C TRP A 142 3.89 -20.66 -27.22
N SER A 143 4.53 -20.87 -26.07
CA SER A 143 5.07 -22.17 -25.66
C SER A 143 5.10 -22.28 -24.13
N LEU A 144 4.99 -23.52 -23.64
CA LEU A 144 5.17 -23.89 -22.23
C LEU A 144 6.66 -24.03 -21.85
N GLU A 145 7.55 -24.22 -22.82
CA GLU A 145 8.96 -24.55 -22.58
C GLU A 145 9.85 -23.33 -22.37
N SER A 146 9.46 -22.15 -22.87
CA SER A 146 10.19 -20.91 -22.61
C SER A 146 9.82 -20.35 -21.22
N ASP A 147 10.70 -20.55 -20.23
CA ASP A 147 10.64 -19.79 -18.97
C ASP A 147 11.23 -18.39 -19.22
N SER A 148 10.47 -17.53 -19.89
CA SER A 148 10.81 -16.11 -19.95
C SER A 148 10.49 -15.51 -18.57
N LEU A 149 11.55 -15.20 -17.81
CA LEU A 149 11.51 -14.85 -16.38
C LEU A 149 10.87 -13.47 -16.09
N ASP A 150 10.34 -12.81 -17.12
CA ASP A 150 10.00 -11.40 -17.16
C ASP A 150 8.86 -11.01 -16.19
N LEU A 151 7.98 -11.95 -15.87
CA LEU A 151 6.81 -11.68 -15.03
C LEU A 151 7.16 -11.41 -13.56
N VAL A 152 8.37 -11.76 -13.12
CA VAL A 152 8.88 -11.44 -11.77
C VAL A 152 9.75 -10.17 -11.80
N GLN A 153 10.40 -9.85 -12.93
CA GLN A 153 11.20 -8.63 -13.05
C GLN A 153 10.35 -7.37 -13.31
N TYR A 154 9.15 -7.50 -13.88
CA TYR A 154 8.27 -6.35 -14.10
C TYR A 154 7.73 -5.72 -12.79
N GLU A 155 7.77 -6.44 -11.65
CA GLU A 155 7.47 -5.85 -10.33
C GLU A 155 8.58 -4.85 -9.86
N GLY A 156 9.74 -4.79 -10.53
CA GLY A 156 10.81 -3.82 -10.26
C GLY A 156 11.27 -2.97 -11.46
N SER A 157 10.95 -3.36 -12.70
CA SER A 157 11.56 -2.78 -13.91
C SER A 157 10.95 -1.46 -14.43
N ALA A 158 10.00 -0.85 -13.70
CA ALA A 158 9.63 0.55 -13.93
C ALA A 158 10.71 1.54 -13.43
N ALA A 159 11.73 1.08 -12.71
CA ALA A 159 12.75 1.92 -12.09
C ALA A 159 14.21 1.45 -12.27
N ALA A 160 14.46 0.36 -13.02
CA ALA A 160 15.75 -0.35 -13.04
C ALA A 160 16.30 -0.69 -14.44
N ALA A 161 15.91 0.04 -15.48
CA ALA A 161 16.52 -0.07 -16.81
C ALA A 161 17.93 0.55 -16.81
N GLY A 162 18.93 -0.17 -16.30
CA GLY A 162 20.27 0.39 -16.12
C GLY A 162 21.45 -0.52 -15.70
N ALA A 163 21.29 -1.85 -15.60
CA ALA A 163 22.44 -2.75 -15.39
C ALA A 163 22.13 -4.24 -15.66
N ALA A 164 22.21 -4.67 -16.93
CA ALA A 164 22.44 -6.08 -17.27
C ALA A 164 23.08 -6.15 -18.67
N ALA A 165 24.37 -6.46 -18.72
CA ALA A 165 25.08 -6.81 -19.94
C ALA A 165 25.96 -8.02 -19.63
N ALA A 166 26.12 -8.91 -20.62
CA ALA A 166 26.83 -10.19 -20.57
C ALA A 166 26.08 -11.38 -19.93
N ALA A 167 25.11 -11.92 -20.68
CA ALA A 167 24.92 -13.37 -20.83
C ALA A 167 24.37 -13.64 -22.24
N ASP A 168 25.03 -14.49 -23.03
CA ASP A 168 24.59 -14.83 -24.39
C ASP A 168 23.33 -15.72 -24.33
N HIS A 169 22.17 -15.19 -24.69
CA HIS A 169 21.00 -15.96 -25.14
C HIS A 169 20.06 -15.09 -25.99
N ASP A 170 19.80 -15.53 -27.22
CA ASP A 170 19.15 -14.75 -28.30
C ASP A 170 17.61 -14.58 -28.19
N ASP A 171 17.06 -14.03 -27.10
CA ASP A 171 15.60 -13.72 -27.03
C ASP A 171 15.23 -12.49 -26.16
N GLU A 172 16.06 -11.45 -26.13
CA GLU A 172 15.78 -10.20 -25.40
C GLU A 172 14.84 -9.25 -26.16
N GLY A 173 13.69 -8.92 -25.55
CA GLY A 173 12.94 -7.69 -25.85
C GLY A 173 11.47 -7.84 -26.27
N SER A 174 10.93 -9.05 -26.38
CA SER A 174 9.50 -9.22 -26.68
C SER A 174 8.61 -8.75 -25.51
N LEU A 175 7.50 -8.08 -25.82
CA LEU A 175 6.48 -7.77 -24.83
C LEU A 175 5.89 -9.08 -24.28
N PRO A 176 5.72 -9.23 -22.96
CA PRO A 176 5.28 -10.50 -22.37
C PRO A 176 3.96 -10.95 -23.00
N ASN A 177 3.96 -12.15 -23.59
CA ASN A 177 2.80 -12.74 -24.24
C ASN A 177 1.68 -12.93 -23.21
N MET A 178 0.55 -12.25 -23.40
CA MET A 178 -0.51 -12.20 -22.40
C MET A 178 -1.19 -13.54 -22.18
N PHE A 179 -1.37 -14.35 -23.23
CA PHE A 179 -1.93 -15.69 -23.09
C PHE A 179 -1.03 -16.55 -22.19
N LYS A 180 0.28 -16.54 -22.43
CA LYS A 180 1.29 -17.20 -21.57
C LYS A 180 1.26 -16.67 -20.13
N SER A 181 1.11 -15.36 -19.93
CA SER A 181 0.97 -14.74 -18.60
C SER A 181 -0.26 -15.26 -17.85
N ILE A 182 -1.40 -15.37 -18.54
CA ILE A 182 -2.65 -15.93 -17.99
C ILE A 182 -2.47 -17.39 -17.58
N LEU A 183 -1.86 -18.23 -18.44
CA LEU A 183 -1.56 -19.62 -18.10
C LEU A 183 -0.67 -19.70 -16.84
N LEU A 184 0.44 -18.95 -16.81
CA LEU A 184 1.36 -18.95 -15.66
C LEU A 184 0.64 -18.52 -14.37
N ARG A 185 -0.35 -17.63 -14.48
CA ARG A 185 -1.10 -17.16 -13.33
C ARG A 185 -2.22 -18.11 -12.90
N LEU A 186 -2.85 -18.82 -13.83
CA LEU A 186 -3.79 -19.91 -13.55
C LEU A 186 -3.12 -21.03 -12.76
N ILE A 187 -1.99 -21.55 -13.21
CA ILE A 187 -1.31 -22.68 -12.56
C ILE A 187 -0.79 -22.31 -11.15
N ARG A 188 -0.20 -21.11 -11.00
CA ARG A 188 0.18 -20.56 -9.68
C ARG A 188 -1.01 -20.32 -8.75
N SER A 189 -2.18 -19.99 -9.30
CA SER A 189 -3.42 -19.85 -8.53
C SER A 189 -4.05 -21.20 -8.16
N LEU A 190 -3.78 -22.25 -8.93
CA LEU A 190 -4.26 -23.60 -8.63
C LEU A 190 -3.45 -24.24 -7.49
N GLU A 191 -2.12 -24.18 -7.56
CA GLU A 191 -1.19 -24.68 -6.52
C GLU A 191 -1.06 -23.76 -5.30
N GLN A 192 -1.36 -22.47 -5.45
CA GLN A 192 -1.11 -21.42 -4.44
C GLN A 192 0.39 -21.15 -4.15
N ASP A 193 1.27 -21.63 -5.02
CA ASP A 193 2.72 -21.35 -4.99
C ASP A 193 3.12 -20.43 -6.15
N LYS A 194 3.98 -19.43 -5.86
CA LYS A 194 4.55 -18.49 -6.83
C LYS A 194 5.75 -19.07 -7.60
N THR A 195 6.39 -20.13 -7.10
CA THR A 195 7.60 -20.70 -7.73
C THR A 195 7.29 -21.58 -8.95
N VAL A 196 6.05 -22.02 -9.09
CA VAL A 196 5.58 -22.88 -10.20
C VAL A 196 5.84 -22.22 -11.56
N SER A 197 6.38 -23.03 -12.49
CA SER A 197 6.69 -22.68 -13.88
C SER A 197 5.73 -23.40 -14.86
N LEU A 198 5.67 -22.90 -16.10
CA LEU A 198 4.79 -23.46 -17.13
C LEU A 198 5.22 -24.84 -17.64
N LYS A 199 6.49 -25.22 -17.46
CA LYS A 199 7.00 -26.55 -17.84
C LYS A 199 6.29 -27.70 -17.14
N HIS A 200 5.79 -27.48 -15.93
CA HIS A 200 5.05 -28.48 -15.13
C HIS A 200 3.54 -28.45 -15.38
N TRP A 201 3.07 -27.76 -16.43
CA TRP A 201 1.65 -27.56 -16.72
C TRP A 201 0.87 -28.87 -16.83
N ASP A 202 1.26 -29.76 -17.75
CA ASP A 202 0.51 -31.01 -17.97
C ASP A 202 0.51 -31.91 -16.73
N GLU A 203 1.60 -31.95 -15.96
CA GLU A 203 1.70 -32.74 -14.73
C GLU A 203 0.72 -32.25 -13.64
N ILE A 204 0.78 -30.95 -13.32
CA ILE A 204 -0.04 -30.30 -12.28
C ILE A 204 -1.52 -30.29 -12.66
N VAL A 205 -1.82 -29.92 -13.90
CA VAL A 205 -3.21 -29.76 -14.36
C VAL A 205 -3.90 -31.11 -14.47
N LYS A 206 -3.24 -32.15 -15.03
CA LYS A 206 -3.80 -33.51 -15.05
C LYS A 206 -4.03 -34.05 -13.65
N TYR A 207 -3.06 -33.90 -12.74
CA TYR A 207 -3.19 -34.32 -11.33
C TYR A 207 -4.44 -33.70 -10.67
N HIS A 208 -4.62 -32.39 -10.79
CA HIS A 208 -5.75 -31.70 -10.16
C HIS A 208 -7.11 -32.01 -10.79
N ILE A 209 -7.19 -32.22 -12.11
CA ILE A 209 -8.42 -32.62 -12.80
C ILE A 209 -8.78 -34.06 -12.41
N PHE A 210 -7.83 -34.99 -12.46
CA PHE A 210 -8.01 -36.41 -12.13
C PHE A 210 -8.54 -36.60 -10.69
N HIS A 211 -7.96 -35.89 -9.72
CA HIS A 211 -8.40 -35.91 -8.32
C HIS A 211 -9.62 -35.02 -8.01
N SER A 212 -10.35 -34.54 -9.01
CA SER A 212 -11.55 -33.72 -8.83
C SER A 212 -12.84 -34.47 -9.16
N LYS A 213 -13.96 -34.01 -8.60
CA LYS A 213 -15.30 -34.45 -9.02
C LYS A 213 -15.63 -34.09 -10.49
N LEU A 214 -14.78 -33.34 -11.20
CA LEU A 214 -14.93 -32.98 -12.62
C LEU A 214 -14.26 -34.00 -13.57
N ASN A 215 -13.63 -35.06 -13.05
CA ASN A 215 -12.88 -36.06 -13.83
C ASN A 215 -13.64 -36.53 -15.10
N LYS A 216 -14.95 -36.82 -15.00
CA LYS A 216 -15.78 -37.37 -16.09
C LYS A 216 -15.77 -36.59 -17.41
N THR A 217 -15.54 -35.28 -17.43
CA THR A 217 -15.60 -34.46 -18.67
C THR A 217 -14.26 -34.37 -19.41
N LEU A 218 -13.13 -34.59 -18.73
CA LEU A 218 -11.77 -34.43 -19.27
C LEU A 218 -10.90 -35.69 -19.16
N LEU A 219 -11.52 -36.86 -18.98
CA LEU A 219 -10.85 -38.18 -19.00
C LEU A 219 -9.85 -38.31 -20.17
N TRP A 220 -10.24 -37.88 -21.37
CA TRP A 220 -9.42 -37.91 -22.58
C TRP A 220 -8.10 -37.13 -22.49
N TYR A 221 -8.00 -36.14 -21.59
CA TYR A 221 -6.77 -35.38 -21.32
C TYR A 221 -5.96 -35.99 -20.17
N THR A 222 -6.63 -36.53 -19.15
CA THR A 222 -5.97 -37.07 -17.95
C THR A 222 -5.49 -38.52 -18.10
N GLU A 223 -6.14 -39.34 -18.91
CA GLU A 223 -5.79 -40.76 -19.09
C GLU A 223 -4.60 -40.96 -20.04
N ASP A 224 -4.50 -40.17 -21.12
CA ASP A 224 -3.34 -40.22 -22.01
C ASP A 224 -2.21 -39.35 -21.46
N VAL A 225 -1.16 -40.01 -20.98
CA VAL A 225 0.08 -39.38 -20.50
C VAL A 225 0.73 -38.53 -21.61
N ASN A 226 0.65 -38.95 -22.87
CA ASN A 226 1.30 -38.29 -24.01
C ASN A 226 0.52 -37.07 -24.54
N CYS A 227 -0.75 -36.92 -24.18
CA CYS A 227 -1.58 -35.80 -24.61
C CYS A 227 -1.09 -34.50 -23.93
N LYS A 228 -0.35 -33.64 -24.64
CA LYS A 228 0.13 -32.36 -24.11
C LYS A 228 -0.83 -31.23 -24.41
N PHE A 229 -0.97 -30.28 -23.49
CA PHE A 229 -1.83 -29.11 -23.64
C PHE A 229 -1.48 -28.27 -24.89
N ALA A 230 -0.19 -28.08 -25.17
CA ALA A 230 0.28 -27.28 -26.31
C ALA A 230 -0.10 -27.88 -27.68
N ASP A 231 -0.28 -29.19 -27.77
CA ASP A 231 -0.59 -29.91 -29.02
C ASP A 231 -2.10 -29.96 -29.32
N LEU A 232 -2.94 -29.43 -28.42
CA LEU A 232 -4.40 -29.44 -28.54
C LEU A 232 -4.94 -28.30 -29.42
N THR A 233 -6.16 -28.48 -29.94
CA THR A 233 -6.90 -27.40 -30.58
C THR A 233 -7.27 -26.30 -29.57
N VAL A 234 -7.38 -25.05 -30.04
CA VAL A 234 -7.68 -23.89 -29.18
C VAL A 234 -8.95 -24.11 -28.34
N LEU A 235 -9.98 -24.71 -28.95
CA LEU A 235 -11.23 -25.08 -28.27
C LEU A 235 -10.97 -25.98 -27.05
N LYS A 236 -10.21 -27.07 -27.23
CA LYS A 236 -9.85 -28.01 -26.16
C LYS A 236 -8.96 -27.39 -25.08
N GLN A 237 -8.08 -26.46 -25.46
CA GLN A 237 -7.29 -25.72 -24.49
C GLN A 237 -8.18 -24.84 -23.60
N PHE A 238 -9.18 -24.17 -24.18
CA PHE A 238 -10.14 -23.39 -23.39
C PHE A 238 -11.13 -24.24 -22.58
N GLU A 239 -11.44 -25.47 -23.00
CA GLU A 239 -12.12 -26.45 -22.14
C GLU A 239 -11.28 -26.75 -20.88
N ILE A 240 -9.98 -26.99 -21.02
CA ILE A 240 -9.08 -27.24 -19.87
C ILE A 240 -8.95 -25.99 -18.99
N ILE A 241 -8.77 -24.80 -19.57
CA ILE A 241 -8.71 -23.51 -18.85
C ILE A 241 -10.00 -23.29 -18.04
N PHE A 242 -11.18 -23.52 -18.64
CA PHE A 242 -12.46 -23.43 -17.94
C PHE A 242 -12.51 -24.34 -16.71
N HIS A 243 -12.09 -25.60 -16.85
CA HIS A 243 -12.06 -26.54 -15.71
C HIS A 243 -11.04 -26.13 -14.65
N MET A 244 -9.89 -25.55 -15.03
CA MET A 244 -8.94 -24.97 -14.06
C MET A 244 -9.54 -23.79 -13.30
N ILE A 245 -10.26 -22.89 -13.98
CA ILE A 245 -11.00 -21.79 -13.33
C ILE A 245 -12.00 -22.36 -12.32
N LYS A 246 -12.77 -23.39 -12.70
CA LYS A 246 -13.70 -24.08 -11.77
C LYS A 246 -13.02 -24.78 -10.60
N LEU A 247 -11.77 -25.21 -10.73
CA LEU A 247 -10.98 -25.73 -9.62
C LEU A 247 -10.47 -24.60 -8.70
N ILE A 248 -10.04 -23.47 -9.26
CA ILE A 248 -9.62 -22.27 -8.52
C ILE A 248 -10.79 -21.71 -7.71
N GLU A 249 -11.97 -21.53 -8.32
CA GLU A 249 -13.21 -21.07 -7.66
C GLU A 249 -13.55 -21.90 -6.42
N ARG A 250 -13.36 -23.22 -6.49
CA ARG A 250 -13.68 -24.16 -5.41
C ARG A 250 -12.60 -24.25 -4.34
N LYS A 251 -11.32 -24.32 -4.73
CA LYS A 251 -10.19 -24.61 -3.82
C LYS A 251 -9.52 -23.36 -3.26
N ASN A 252 -9.26 -22.36 -4.11
CA ASN A 252 -8.40 -21.23 -3.74
C ASN A 252 -9.08 -20.32 -2.69
N ILE A 253 -8.41 -20.10 -1.56
CA ILE A 253 -8.91 -19.27 -0.46
C ILE A 253 -8.83 -17.78 -0.81
N GLY A 254 -7.73 -17.36 -1.45
CA GLY A 254 -7.56 -15.98 -1.93
C GLY A 254 -8.63 -15.56 -2.94
N PHE A 255 -8.99 -16.44 -3.87
CA PHE A 255 -10.08 -16.19 -4.81
C PHE A 255 -11.43 -16.11 -4.10
N ARG A 256 -11.74 -17.02 -3.16
CA ARG A 256 -13.01 -16.95 -2.42
C ARG A 256 -13.16 -15.66 -1.62
N ASN A 257 -12.07 -15.19 -1.00
CA ASN A 257 -12.04 -13.88 -0.35
C ASN A 257 -12.17 -12.73 -1.36
N TYR A 258 -11.58 -12.84 -2.56
CA TYR A 258 -11.76 -11.86 -3.62
C TYR A 258 -13.21 -11.78 -4.09
N LEU A 259 -13.81 -12.93 -4.42
CA LEU A 259 -15.21 -13.06 -4.86
C LEU A 259 -16.18 -12.52 -3.82
N GLN A 260 -15.97 -12.77 -2.53
CA GLN A 260 -16.84 -12.23 -1.46
C GLN A 260 -16.85 -10.69 -1.42
N ASN A 261 -15.75 -10.04 -1.82
CA ASN A 261 -15.63 -8.58 -1.85
C ASN A 261 -16.02 -7.95 -3.21
N HIS A 262 -16.22 -8.76 -4.25
CA HIS A 262 -16.51 -8.31 -5.63
C HIS A 262 -17.65 -9.12 -6.24
N LEU A 263 -18.62 -9.56 -5.42
CA LEU A 263 -19.66 -10.50 -5.83
C LEU A 263 -20.49 -9.94 -6.99
N ASP A 264 -20.80 -8.64 -6.94
CA ASP A 264 -21.54 -7.89 -7.94
C ASP A 264 -20.88 -7.98 -9.33
N SER A 265 -19.55 -8.03 -9.41
CA SER A 265 -18.81 -8.19 -10.67
C SER A 265 -19.03 -9.56 -11.31
N PHE A 266 -19.37 -10.58 -10.53
CA PHE A 266 -19.65 -11.95 -10.98
C PHE A 266 -21.16 -12.26 -11.03
N GLN A 267 -22.02 -11.29 -10.72
CA GLN A 267 -23.47 -11.36 -10.90
C GLN A 267 -23.87 -10.59 -12.15
N PHE A 268 -24.11 -11.32 -13.24
CA PHE A 268 -24.47 -10.74 -14.52
C PHE A 268 -25.99 -10.55 -14.63
N PRO A 269 -26.47 -9.54 -15.37
CA PRO A 269 -27.88 -9.44 -15.72
C PRO A 269 -28.34 -10.72 -16.43
N GLU A 270 -29.30 -11.41 -15.82
CA GLU A 270 -29.98 -12.58 -16.37
C GLU A 270 -31.46 -12.23 -16.59
N ILE A 271 -31.88 -12.14 -17.85
CA ILE A 271 -33.24 -11.79 -18.25
C ILE A 271 -33.94 -13.05 -18.71
N TRP A 272 -35.13 -13.35 -18.18
CA TRP A 272 -35.84 -14.59 -18.47
C TRP A 272 -36.75 -14.40 -19.70
N GLU A 273 -36.52 -15.19 -20.76
CA GLU A 273 -37.41 -15.28 -21.92
C GLU A 273 -38.63 -16.15 -21.56
N ASN A 274 -38.40 -17.26 -20.84
CA ASN A 274 -39.43 -18.20 -20.34
C ASN A 274 -38.90 -18.92 -19.07
N ASP A 275 -39.72 -19.73 -18.40
CA ASP A 275 -39.34 -20.54 -17.22
C ASP A 275 -38.08 -21.41 -17.39
N ALA A 276 -37.72 -21.76 -18.63
CA ALA A 276 -36.59 -22.63 -18.98
C ALA A 276 -35.48 -21.95 -19.81
N THR A 277 -35.66 -20.68 -20.22
CA THR A 277 -34.75 -19.98 -21.12
C THR A 277 -34.46 -18.57 -20.63
N SER A 278 -33.17 -18.24 -20.47
CA SER A 278 -32.72 -16.91 -20.04
C SER A 278 -31.57 -16.38 -20.89
N LEU A 279 -31.46 -15.07 -21.00
CA LEU A 279 -30.36 -14.34 -21.63
C LEU A 279 -29.43 -13.82 -20.54
N VAL A 280 -28.17 -14.26 -20.56
CA VAL A 280 -27.11 -13.81 -19.65
C VAL A 280 -26.23 -12.80 -20.40
N VAL A 281 -26.10 -11.61 -19.83
CA VAL A 281 -25.33 -10.50 -20.42
C VAL A 281 -23.96 -10.39 -19.76
N LEU A 282 -22.94 -10.90 -20.45
CA LEU A 282 -21.56 -10.90 -19.99
C LEU A 282 -20.84 -9.59 -20.37
N PRO A 283 -19.67 -9.29 -19.77
CA PRO A 283 -18.84 -8.16 -20.18
C PRO A 283 -18.48 -8.20 -21.67
N THR A 284 -18.01 -7.07 -22.20
CA THR A 284 -17.60 -6.89 -23.62
C THR A 284 -18.69 -7.06 -24.69
N GLY A 285 -19.98 -6.95 -24.33
CA GLY A 285 -21.10 -6.98 -25.28
C GLY A 285 -21.57 -8.39 -25.62
N LYS A 286 -21.34 -9.34 -24.72
CA LYS A 286 -21.56 -10.76 -24.96
C LYS A 286 -22.91 -11.19 -24.43
N ILE A 287 -23.72 -11.80 -25.27
CA ILE A 287 -25.08 -12.26 -24.92
C ILE A 287 -25.15 -13.76 -25.15
N ILE A 288 -25.50 -14.50 -24.09
CA ILE A 288 -25.58 -15.95 -24.12
C ILE A 288 -26.98 -16.37 -23.70
N ARG A 289 -27.69 -17.06 -24.59
CA ARG A 289 -28.91 -17.77 -24.23
C ARG A 289 -28.55 -19.04 -23.49
N LYS A 290 -29.11 -19.19 -22.29
CA LYS A 290 -29.00 -20.34 -21.41
C LYS A 290 -30.35 -21.05 -21.44
N GLN A 291 -30.36 -22.30 -21.92
CA GLN A 291 -31.55 -23.15 -21.97
C GLN A 291 -31.38 -24.32 -21.01
N VAL A 292 -32.31 -24.46 -20.07
CA VAL A 292 -32.35 -25.58 -19.12
C VAL A 292 -33.34 -26.61 -19.64
N SER A 293 -32.84 -27.77 -20.07
CA SER A 293 -33.67 -28.89 -20.49
C SER A 293 -33.60 -30.01 -19.45
N ILE A 294 -34.76 -30.55 -19.08
CA ILE A 294 -34.88 -31.69 -18.17
C ILE A 294 -35.33 -32.88 -19.03
N LYS A 295 -34.76 -34.07 -18.83
CA LYS A 295 -35.21 -35.27 -19.57
C LYS A 295 -36.71 -35.51 -19.31
N PRO A 296 -37.52 -35.74 -20.36
CA PRO A 296 -38.98 -35.88 -20.22
C PRO A 296 -39.42 -37.13 -19.44
N GLU A 297 -38.50 -38.08 -19.20
CA GLU A 297 -38.75 -39.30 -18.42
C GLU A 297 -38.48 -39.12 -16.92
N SER A 298 -37.84 -38.03 -16.50
CA SER A 298 -37.58 -37.77 -15.08
C SER A 298 -38.83 -37.21 -14.41
N ASN A 299 -39.42 -37.98 -13.50
CA ASN A 299 -40.39 -37.43 -12.56
C ASN A 299 -39.69 -36.35 -11.73
N GLY A 300 -40.24 -35.13 -11.72
CA GLY A 300 -39.62 -33.99 -11.05
C GLY A 300 -39.29 -34.27 -9.58
N LEU A 301 -38.14 -33.78 -9.11
CA LEU A 301 -37.63 -34.03 -7.77
C LEU A 301 -38.60 -33.51 -6.70
N THR A 302 -39.31 -34.42 -6.02
CA THR A 302 -40.22 -34.12 -4.91
C THR A 302 -39.50 -33.86 -3.59
N ILE A 303 -38.17 -34.07 -3.56
CA ILE A 303 -37.33 -34.04 -2.37
C ILE A 303 -36.52 -32.73 -2.35
N PRO A 304 -36.56 -31.93 -1.27
CA PRO A 304 -35.74 -30.73 -1.20
C PRO A 304 -34.24 -31.04 -1.30
N ILE A 305 -33.53 -30.39 -2.23
CA ILE A 305 -32.08 -30.58 -2.48
C ILE A 305 -31.23 -30.46 -1.20
N LYS A 306 -31.68 -29.66 -0.22
CA LYS A 306 -31.03 -29.52 1.10
C LYS A 306 -30.95 -30.83 1.91
N LEU A 307 -31.70 -31.86 1.55
CA LEU A 307 -31.69 -33.17 2.22
C LEU A 307 -30.60 -34.13 1.69
N GLN A 308 -29.77 -33.70 0.72
CA GLN A 308 -28.69 -34.53 0.15
C GLN A 308 -27.76 -35.15 1.21
N ASN A 309 -27.51 -34.47 2.33
CA ASN A 309 -26.74 -35.03 3.44
C ASN A 309 -27.45 -34.72 4.78
N CYS A 310 -28.73 -35.11 4.89
CA CYS A 310 -29.50 -34.83 6.10
C CYS A 310 -29.17 -35.82 7.23
N VAL A 311 -28.87 -35.27 8.41
CA VAL A 311 -28.78 -36.03 9.65
C VAL A 311 -29.77 -35.41 10.63
N LEU A 312 -30.83 -36.15 10.94
CA LEU A 312 -31.75 -35.81 12.01
C LEU A 312 -31.20 -36.38 13.32
N VAL A 313 -31.27 -35.59 14.38
CA VAL A 313 -30.95 -36.04 15.74
C VAL A 313 -32.24 -35.91 16.53
N GLU A 314 -32.87 -37.04 16.86
CA GLU A 314 -34.03 -37.09 17.74
C GLU A 314 -33.54 -37.34 19.17
N GLU A 315 -33.64 -36.31 20.02
CA GLU A 315 -33.41 -36.45 21.46
C GLU A 315 -34.74 -36.79 22.14
N THR A 316 -34.84 -38.01 22.67
CA THR A 316 -35.89 -38.40 23.62
C THR A 316 -35.35 -38.33 25.04
N GLU A 317 -36.22 -38.42 26.06
CA GLU A 317 -35.83 -38.31 27.48
C GLU A 317 -34.76 -39.32 27.94
N ASN A 318 -34.48 -40.40 27.17
CA ASN A 318 -33.49 -41.42 27.50
C ASN A 318 -32.54 -41.84 26.35
N THR A 319 -32.76 -41.43 25.11
CA THR A 319 -31.86 -41.75 23.97
C THR A 319 -31.67 -40.55 23.03
N VAL A 320 -30.47 -40.46 22.44
CA VAL A 320 -30.16 -39.57 21.32
C VAL A 320 -30.00 -40.45 20.08
N ASP A 321 -31.03 -40.50 19.25
CA ASP A 321 -31.05 -41.34 18.05
C ASP A 321 -30.71 -40.51 16.81
N VAL A 322 -29.69 -40.94 16.08
CA VAL A 322 -29.16 -40.24 14.91
C VAL A 322 -29.66 -40.91 13.64
N ILE A 323 -30.67 -40.32 13.02
CA ILE A 323 -31.31 -40.83 11.80
C ILE A 323 -30.68 -40.14 10.59
N HIS A 324 -29.92 -40.89 9.80
CA HIS A 324 -29.39 -40.41 8.53
C HIS A 324 -30.43 -40.61 7.42
N LEU A 325 -30.93 -39.51 6.88
CA LEU A 325 -31.77 -39.50 5.68
C LEU A 325 -30.91 -39.09 4.50
N ASP A 326 -30.27 -40.09 3.88
CA ASP A 326 -29.44 -39.89 2.69
C ASP A 326 -30.28 -40.00 1.42
N TYR A 327 -30.60 -38.85 0.82
CA TYR A 327 -31.25 -38.75 -0.48
C TYR A 327 -30.25 -38.42 -1.60
N SER A 328 -28.95 -38.64 -1.39
CA SER A 328 -27.89 -38.32 -2.36
C SER A 328 -28.15 -38.93 -3.73
N ASP A 329 -28.45 -40.22 -3.81
CA ASP A 329 -28.59 -40.93 -5.08
C ASP A 329 -29.76 -40.39 -5.94
N GLU A 330 -30.87 -40.02 -5.31
CA GLU A 330 -32.07 -39.52 -5.98
C GLU A 330 -31.88 -38.08 -6.46
N ILE A 331 -31.23 -37.25 -5.62
CA ILE A 331 -30.85 -35.86 -5.96
C ILE A 331 -29.79 -35.86 -7.06
N ASP A 332 -28.75 -36.68 -6.96
CA ASP A 332 -27.70 -36.80 -7.97
C ASP A 332 -28.26 -37.36 -9.29
N THR A 333 -29.20 -38.31 -9.24
CA THR A 333 -29.90 -38.81 -10.46
C THR A 333 -30.64 -37.67 -11.15
N TYR A 334 -31.45 -36.90 -10.43
CA TYR A 334 -32.15 -35.74 -10.98
C TYR A 334 -31.18 -34.68 -11.53
N MET A 335 -30.10 -34.37 -10.80
CA MET A 335 -29.08 -33.41 -11.24
C MET A 335 -28.28 -33.88 -12.47
N ASN A 336 -28.21 -35.19 -12.75
CA ASN A 336 -27.67 -35.75 -13.99
C ASN A 336 -28.69 -35.73 -15.16
N ASP A 337 -29.98 -35.54 -14.89
CA ASP A 337 -31.05 -35.42 -15.88
C ASP A 337 -31.33 -33.97 -16.31
N VAL A 338 -30.90 -33.00 -15.49
CA VAL A 338 -30.85 -31.57 -15.87
C VAL A 338 -29.67 -31.34 -16.81
N LYS A 339 -29.95 -30.92 -18.04
CA LYS A 339 -28.97 -30.39 -18.99
C LYS A 339 -29.10 -28.88 -19.10
N ILE A 340 -27.96 -28.21 -19.23
CA ILE A 340 -27.90 -26.77 -19.49
C ILE A 340 -27.14 -26.59 -20.79
N GLU A 341 -27.81 -26.03 -21.78
CA GLU A 341 -27.28 -25.70 -23.10
C GLU A 341 -27.06 -24.18 -23.17
N TYR A 342 -25.98 -23.77 -23.85
CA TYR A 342 -25.58 -22.37 -23.96
C TYR A 342 -25.36 -22.03 -25.43
N GLU A 343 -26.03 -21.00 -25.91
CA GLU A 343 -25.94 -20.47 -27.28
C GLU A 343 -25.40 -19.04 -27.22
N THR A 344 -24.29 -18.77 -27.92
CA THR A 344 -23.72 -17.41 -27.98
C THR A 344 -24.39 -16.61 -29.10
N LEU A 345 -25.25 -15.65 -28.72
CA LEU A 345 -26.00 -14.79 -29.65
C LEU A 345 -25.17 -13.58 -30.09
N ALA A 346 -24.44 -12.97 -29.17
CA ALA A 346 -23.49 -11.89 -29.44
C ALA A 346 -22.15 -12.20 -28.76
N HIS A 347 -21.06 -11.91 -29.44
CA HIS A 347 -19.71 -12.28 -29.02
C HIS A 347 -18.71 -11.10 -28.97
N ASP A 348 -19.05 -9.98 -29.59
CA ASP A 348 -18.25 -8.77 -29.64
C ASP A 348 -19.16 -7.53 -29.86
N TYR A 349 -18.60 -6.33 -29.80
CA TYR A 349 -19.36 -5.09 -29.96
C TYR A 349 -20.18 -5.03 -31.26
N ARG A 350 -19.67 -5.60 -32.36
CA ARG A 350 -20.37 -5.57 -33.65
C ARG A 350 -21.57 -6.51 -33.65
N SER A 351 -21.37 -7.76 -33.24
CA SER A 351 -22.44 -8.76 -33.14
C SER A 351 -23.49 -8.38 -32.09
N PHE A 352 -23.11 -7.64 -31.04
CA PHE A 352 -24.04 -7.02 -30.08
C PHE A 352 -24.98 -6.01 -30.76
N VAL A 353 -24.43 -5.08 -31.55
CA VAL A 353 -25.20 -4.08 -32.32
C VAL A 353 -26.04 -4.73 -33.43
N GLU A 354 -25.56 -5.82 -34.04
CA GLU A 354 -26.32 -6.59 -35.02
C GLU A 354 -27.48 -7.36 -34.36
N TYR A 355 -27.26 -7.98 -33.19
CA TYR A 355 -28.30 -8.65 -32.40
C TYR A 355 -29.39 -7.67 -31.91
N LEU A 356 -29.01 -6.47 -31.48
CA LEU A 356 -29.94 -5.39 -31.11
C LEU A 356 -30.96 -5.02 -32.19
N ARG A 357 -30.64 -5.27 -33.47
CA ARG A 357 -31.55 -5.05 -34.62
C ARG A 357 -32.49 -6.23 -34.89
N THR A 358 -32.29 -7.35 -34.19
CA THR A 358 -33.14 -8.56 -34.28
C THR A 358 -34.10 -8.71 -33.10
N ILE A 359 -34.03 -7.81 -32.11
CA ILE A 359 -34.95 -7.76 -30.97
C ILE A 359 -36.16 -6.91 -31.35
N ASP A 360 -37.33 -7.54 -31.42
CA ASP A 360 -38.63 -6.88 -31.63
C ASP A 360 -39.27 -6.35 -30.33
N ASP A 361 -38.79 -6.79 -29.15
CA ASP A 361 -39.34 -6.40 -27.85
C ASP A 361 -38.71 -5.08 -27.34
N VAL A 362 -39.58 -4.09 -27.08
CA VAL A 362 -39.20 -2.73 -26.70
C VAL A 362 -38.47 -2.67 -25.35
N ASP A 363 -38.88 -3.47 -24.36
CA ASP A 363 -38.33 -3.42 -23.01
C ASP A 363 -36.90 -3.99 -22.99
N PHE A 364 -36.67 -5.09 -23.72
CA PHE A 364 -35.33 -5.62 -23.96
C PHE A 364 -34.48 -4.62 -24.76
N GLN A 365 -35.06 -4.00 -25.79
CA GLN A 365 -34.33 -3.07 -26.65
C GLN A 365 -33.87 -1.81 -25.88
N GLU A 366 -34.69 -1.24 -24.99
CA GLU A 366 -34.30 -0.13 -24.12
C GLU A 366 -33.19 -0.55 -23.13
N PHE A 367 -33.32 -1.73 -22.50
CA PHE A 367 -32.28 -2.25 -21.60
C PHE A 367 -30.92 -2.39 -22.30
N PHE A 368 -30.89 -3.04 -23.47
CA PHE A 368 -29.64 -3.23 -24.20
C PHE A 368 -29.11 -1.93 -24.83
N GLN A 369 -29.97 -0.97 -25.19
CA GLN A 369 -29.55 0.37 -25.62
C GLN A 369 -28.74 1.08 -24.52
N GLY A 370 -29.14 0.93 -23.25
CA GLY A 370 -28.41 1.46 -22.09
C GLY A 370 -27.00 0.87 -21.91
N LEU A 371 -26.65 -0.23 -22.60
CA LEU A 371 -25.33 -0.86 -22.54
C LEU A 371 -24.41 -0.49 -23.71
N ILE A 372 -24.92 0.14 -24.77
CA ILE A 372 -24.15 0.48 -25.98
C ILE A 372 -22.94 1.37 -25.63
N GLU A 373 -23.13 2.43 -24.85
CA GLU A 373 -22.06 3.38 -24.50
C GLU A 373 -20.92 2.70 -23.74
N TYR A 374 -21.22 1.86 -22.73
CA TYR A 374 -20.23 1.14 -21.95
C TYR A 374 -19.41 0.16 -22.80
N HIS A 375 -20.03 -0.53 -23.76
CA HIS A 375 -19.32 -1.43 -24.67
C HIS A 375 -18.51 -0.66 -25.72
N ALA A 376 -18.97 0.52 -26.18
CA ALA A 376 -18.22 1.40 -27.06
C ALA A 376 -16.96 1.99 -26.38
N GLU A 377 -17.05 2.35 -25.09
CA GLU A 377 -15.89 2.77 -24.29
C GLU A 377 -14.87 1.64 -24.10
N ALA A 378 -15.34 0.42 -23.80
CA ALA A 378 -14.49 -0.76 -23.67
C ALA A 378 -13.70 -1.05 -24.97
N GLU A 379 -14.37 -0.94 -26.13
CA GLU A 379 -13.75 -1.05 -27.46
C GLU A 379 -12.68 0.05 -27.68
N VAL A 380 -12.94 1.31 -27.27
CA VAL A 380 -11.95 2.39 -27.31
C VAL A 380 -10.75 2.09 -26.41
N TYR A 381 -10.96 1.50 -25.23
CA TYR A 381 -9.89 1.12 -24.30
C TYR A 381 -8.98 0.05 -24.94
N GLY A 382 -9.55 -1.04 -25.46
CA GLY A 382 -8.80 -2.10 -26.15
C GLY A 382 -7.98 -1.58 -27.34
N ARG A 383 -8.59 -0.74 -28.19
CA ARG A 383 -7.89 -0.09 -29.31
C ARG A 383 -6.72 0.79 -28.85
N LYS A 384 -6.85 1.52 -27.72
CA LYS A 384 -5.75 2.31 -27.15
C LYS A 384 -4.60 1.44 -26.66
N LEU A 385 -4.88 0.30 -26.01
CA LEU A 385 -3.86 -0.67 -25.61
C LEU A 385 -3.12 -1.21 -26.84
N TYR A 386 -3.85 -1.61 -27.88
CA TYR A 386 -3.27 -2.07 -29.15
C TYR A 386 -2.38 -1.02 -29.84
N ALA A 387 -2.86 0.23 -29.94
CA ALA A 387 -2.08 1.32 -30.52
C ALA A 387 -0.81 1.64 -29.72
N ASN A 388 -0.86 1.55 -28.39
CA ASN A 388 0.33 1.66 -27.54
C ASN A 388 1.30 0.50 -27.76
N ARG A 389 0.79 -0.73 -27.96
CA ARG A 389 1.59 -1.92 -28.24
C ARG A 389 2.35 -1.80 -29.57
N ILE A 390 1.68 -1.39 -30.65
CA ILE A 390 2.31 -1.11 -31.95
C ILE A 390 3.39 -0.03 -31.81
N LYS A 391 3.11 1.03 -31.03
CA LYS A 391 4.06 2.11 -30.78
C LYS A 391 5.31 1.60 -30.04
N GLN A 392 5.16 0.73 -29.05
CA GLN A 392 6.29 0.10 -28.36
C GLN A 392 7.09 -0.82 -29.30
N GLN A 393 6.43 -1.71 -30.04
CA GLN A 393 7.07 -2.59 -31.02
C GLN A 393 7.83 -1.83 -32.11
N SER A 394 7.25 -0.74 -32.65
CA SER A 394 7.93 0.11 -33.62
C SER A 394 9.13 0.85 -33.02
N MET A 395 9.06 1.28 -31.75
CA MET A 395 10.18 1.86 -31.02
C MET A 395 11.30 0.84 -30.79
N GLN A 396 10.98 -0.39 -30.37
CA GLN A 396 11.94 -1.48 -30.22
C GLN A 396 12.59 -1.88 -31.55
N ALA A 397 11.81 -2.02 -32.62
CA ALA A 397 12.34 -2.30 -33.96
C ALA A 397 13.30 -1.19 -34.47
N LEU A 398 13.03 0.07 -34.11
CA LEU A 398 13.93 1.21 -34.35
C LEU A 398 15.22 1.16 -33.51
N MET A 399 15.18 0.61 -32.30
CA MET A 399 16.37 0.43 -31.45
C MET A 399 17.31 -0.67 -32.00
N VAL A 400 16.76 -1.73 -32.61
CA VAL A 400 17.53 -2.88 -33.11
C VAL A 400 18.15 -2.64 -34.50
N ARG A 401 17.46 -1.95 -35.43
CA ARG A 401 17.81 -1.98 -36.87
C ARG A 401 18.80 -0.93 -37.41
N ARG A 402 19.33 0.01 -36.60
CA ARG A 402 20.34 0.98 -37.07
C ARG A 402 21.41 1.28 -36.03
N LYS A 403 22.64 1.56 -36.50
CA LYS A 403 23.66 2.29 -35.72
C LYS A 403 22.98 3.49 -35.06
N ARG A 404 22.90 3.48 -33.73
CA ARG A 404 22.02 4.35 -32.96
C ARG A 404 22.22 5.80 -33.40
N SER A 405 21.15 6.48 -33.83
CA SER A 405 21.28 7.91 -34.15
C SER A 405 21.63 8.64 -32.85
N SER A 406 22.74 9.37 -32.83
CA SER A 406 23.28 10.04 -31.63
C SER A 406 22.24 10.88 -30.88
N ARG A 407 21.29 11.46 -31.60
CA ARG A 407 20.18 12.24 -31.05
C ARG A 407 19.19 11.45 -30.19
N ILE A 408 18.96 10.17 -30.47
CA ILE A 408 18.08 9.32 -29.64
C ILE A 408 18.84 8.90 -28.39
N VAL A 409 20.08 8.43 -28.54
CA VAL A 409 20.98 8.10 -27.41
C VAL A 409 21.11 9.27 -26.44
N ALA A 410 21.43 10.47 -26.94
CA ALA A 410 21.53 11.68 -26.12
C ALA A 410 20.19 12.10 -25.47
N ARG A 411 19.04 11.71 -26.03
CA ARG A 411 17.73 11.98 -25.43
C ARG A 411 17.44 11.00 -24.29
N ASP A 412 17.79 9.73 -24.48
CA ASP A 412 17.53 8.68 -23.51
C ASP A 412 18.55 8.74 -22.36
N GLU A 413 19.83 9.02 -22.64
CA GLU A 413 20.84 9.43 -21.63
C GLU A 413 20.39 10.68 -20.88
N GLY A 414 19.80 11.68 -21.56
CA GLY A 414 19.22 12.86 -20.93
C GLY A 414 18.00 12.54 -20.05
N HIS A 415 17.19 11.54 -20.42
CA HIS A 415 16.07 11.05 -19.61
C HIS A 415 16.58 10.31 -18.37
N HIS A 416 17.50 9.36 -18.54
CA HIS A 416 18.11 8.62 -17.44
C HIS A 416 18.87 9.54 -16.48
N LYS A 417 19.62 10.54 -16.97
CA LYS A 417 20.25 11.57 -16.12
C LYS A 417 19.22 12.29 -15.25
N LYS A 418 18.10 12.73 -15.84
CA LYS A 418 17.03 13.42 -15.12
C LYS A 418 16.31 12.49 -14.14
N GLU A 419 16.12 11.23 -14.49
CA GLU A 419 15.49 10.22 -13.62
C GLU A 419 16.37 9.90 -12.40
N THR A 420 17.67 9.69 -12.59
CA THR A 420 18.66 9.51 -11.53
C THR A 420 18.76 10.75 -10.64
N GLU A 421 18.78 11.94 -11.22
CA GLU A 421 18.74 13.22 -10.49
C GLU A 421 17.47 13.36 -9.65
N THR A 422 16.30 12.98 -10.19
CA THR A 422 15.02 13.02 -9.47
C THR A 422 15.00 12.01 -8.32
N LYS A 423 15.40 10.75 -8.56
CA LYS A 423 15.52 9.71 -7.52
C LYS A 423 16.46 10.14 -6.39
N TRP A 424 17.55 10.82 -6.72
CA TRP A 424 18.49 11.35 -5.75
C TRP A 424 17.89 12.46 -4.88
N PHE A 425 17.21 13.44 -5.48
CA PHE A 425 16.51 14.47 -4.71
C PHE A 425 15.39 13.89 -3.83
N ASP A 426 14.60 12.93 -4.35
CA ASP A 426 13.59 12.20 -3.57
C ASP A 426 14.20 11.48 -2.36
N LYS A 427 15.41 10.89 -2.52
CA LYS A 427 16.14 10.23 -1.44
C LYS A 427 16.64 11.22 -0.38
N LEU A 428 17.16 12.37 -0.79
CA LEU A 428 17.57 13.45 0.11
C LEU A 428 16.38 14.06 0.88
N ASP A 429 15.24 14.27 0.20
CA ASP A 429 14.01 14.77 0.83
C ASP A 429 13.46 13.77 1.87
N ARG A 430 13.45 12.46 1.55
CA ARG A 430 13.09 11.41 2.51
C ARG A 430 14.02 11.39 3.72
N ARG A 431 15.33 11.53 3.51
CA ARG A 431 16.33 11.64 4.59
C ARG A 431 16.06 12.84 5.48
N GLU A 432 15.81 14.02 4.91
CA GLU A 432 15.52 15.22 5.70
C GLU A 432 14.21 15.10 6.48
N GLN A 433 13.15 14.58 5.85
CA GLN A 433 11.87 14.31 6.50
C GLN A 433 12.02 13.36 7.69
N PHE A 434 12.79 12.26 7.52
CA PHE A 434 13.10 11.31 8.58
C PHE A 434 13.81 11.97 9.77
N LEU A 435 14.89 12.73 9.51
CA LEU A 435 15.64 13.45 10.55
C LEU A 435 14.79 14.50 11.27
N ARG A 436 14.00 15.30 10.53
CA ARG A 436 13.08 16.29 11.10
C ARG A 436 12.00 15.63 11.98
N HIS A 437 11.49 14.46 11.59
CA HIS A 437 10.48 13.71 12.34
C HIS A 437 11.06 13.10 13.62
N ARG A 438 12.21 12.40 13.53
CA ARG A 438 12.95 11.85 14.67
C ARG A 438 13.26 12.94 15.71
N ASN A 439 13.82 14.07 15.27
CA ASN A 439 14.13 15.21 16.15
C ASN A 439 12.88 15.81 16.80
N ARG A 440 11.73 15.86 16.10
CA ARG A 440 10.45 16.33 16.66
C ARG A 440 9.93 15.40 17.75
N ILE A 441 10.00 14.09 17.55
CA ILE A 441 9.60 13.07 18.54
C ILE A 441 10.53 13.11 19.76
N LEU A 442 11.84 13.06 19.52
CA LEU A 442 12.87 13.12 20.58
C LEU A 442 12.72 14.40 21.42
N THR A 443 12.60 15.57 20.80
CA THR A 443 12.43 16.85 21.52
C THR A 443 11.19 16.84 22.42
N ARG A 444 10.07 16.28 21.95
CA ARG A 444 8.84 16.15 22.74
C ARG A 444 9.02 15.22 23.93
N ARG A 445 9.68 14.05 23.76
CA ARG A 445 9.95 13.11 24.85
C ARG A 445 10.95 13.70 25.85
N THR A 446 12.07 14.24 25.38
CA THR A 446 13.10 14.91 26.19
C THR A 446 12.50 16.02 27.06
N LYS A 447 11.59 16.84 26.54
CA LYS A 447 10.89 17.85 27.34
C LYS A 447 10.06 17.21 28.47
N LYS A 448 9.20 16.23 28.17
CA LYS A 448 8.39 15.52 29.19
C LYS A 448 9.26 14.86 30.25
N LEU A 449 10.36 14.23 29.85
CA LEU A 449 11.29 13.55 30.76
C LEU A 449 12.03 14.54 31.65
N LYS A 450 12.45 15.71 31.13
CA LYS A 450 13.00 16.80 31.95
C LYS A 450 11.98 17.33 32.95
N GLU A 451 10.73 17.55 32.54
CA GLU A 451 9.64 17.97 33.45
C GLU A 451 9.40 16.95 34.57
N TYR A 452 9.46 15.65 34.27
CA TYR A 452 9.31 14.58 35.27
C TYR A 452 10.53 14.45 36.20
N LEU A 453 11.75 14.40 35.65
CA LEU A 453 12.99 14.39 36.44
C LEU A 453 13.07 15.62 37.37
N TRP A 454 12.60 16.78 36.90
CA TRP A 454 12.49 17.99 37.73
C TRP A 454 11.55 17.79 38.92
N SER A 455 10.37 17.18 38.70
CA SER A 455 9.43 16.91 39.79
C SER A 455 10.02 15.95 40.86
N LEU A 456 10.75 14.91 40.43
CA LEU A 456 11.44 13.97 41.34
C LEU A 456 12.60 14.65 42.09
N LEU A 457 13.33 15.55 41.43
CA LEU A 457 14.42 16.32 42.05
C LEU A 457 13.88 17.27 43.13
N TRP A 458 12.73 17.91 42.87
CA TRP A 458 12.00 18.72 43.85
C TRP A 458 11.47 17.88 45.01
N GLU A 459 10.91 16.68 44.78
CA GLU A 459 10.43 15.80 45.85
C GLU A 459 11.56 15.38 46.80
N LYS A 460 12.72 15.01 46.25
CA LYS A 460 13.95 14.70 47.01
C LYS A 460 14.40 15.90 47.84
N TYR A 461 14.43 17.09 47.23
CA TYR A 461 14.79 18.35 47.90
C TYR A 461 13.84 18.71 49.05
N ASP A 462 12.52 18.64 48.80
CA ASP A 462 11.48 18.93 49.77
C ASP A 462 11.53 17.97 50.97
N THR A 463 11.84 16.70 50.72
CA THR A 463 12.00 15.68 51.76
C THR A 463 13.17 16.01 52.67
N ASP A 464 14.34 16.34 52.12
CA ASP A 464 15.50 16.77 52.91
C ASP A 464 15.25 18.11 53.63
N CYS A 465 14.56 19.07 52.99
CA CYS A 465 14.18 20.34 53.58
C CYS A 465 13.23 20.16 54.78
N ARG A 466 12.27 19.24 54.71
CA ARG A 466 11.39 18.88 55.85
C ARG A 466 12.18 18.20 56.97
N GLN A 467 13.10 17.29 56.65
CA GLN A 467 13.94 16.62 57.65
C GLN A 467 14.86 17.61 58.38
N GLU A 468 15.54 18.49 57.66
CA GLU A 468 16.43 19.50 58.25
C GLU A 468 15.65 20.54 59.07
N LYS A 469 14.46 20.97 58.62
CA LYS A 469 13.53 21.80 59.43
C LYS A 469 13.16 21.15 60.76
N MET A 470 12.82 19.86 60.75
CA MET A 470 12.49 19.12 61.98
C MET A 470 13.72 18.95 62.89
N LYS A 471 14.89 18.68 62.32
CA LYS A 471 16.16 18.55 63.06
C LYS A 471 16.56 19.86 63.74
N ARG A 472 16.54 20.98 63.03
CA ARG A 472 16.83 22.31 63.58
C ARG A 472 15.77 22.83 64.56
N ARG A 473 14.53 22.34 64.47
CA ARG A 473 13.48 22.63 65.46
C ARG A 473 13.65 21.82 66.76
N ASN A 474 14.29 20.66 66.70
CA ASN A 474 14.56 19.82 67.88
C ASN A 474 15.87 20.19 68.59
N ASN A 475 16.81 20.87 67.91
CA ASN A 475 17.96 21.52 68.52
C ASN A 475 17.61 22.97 68.87
N ASP A 476 17.47 23.28 70.15
CA ASP A 476 16.80 24.47 70.72
C ASP A 476 17.52 25.84 70.50
N ASP A 477 18.41 25.95 69.52
CA ASP A 477 19.34 27.08 69.30
C ASP A 477 18.79 28.24 68.43
N THR A 478 17.48 28.26 68.11
CA THR A 478 16.92 29.10 67.03
C THR A 478 15.99 30.22 67.49
N LEU A 479 16.25 30.81 68.66
CA LEU A 479 15.36 31.82 69.29
C LEU A 479 15.50 33.27 68.79
N ASP A 480 16.53 33.62 68.00
CA ASP A 480 16.80 35.01 67.58
C ASP A 480 17.15 35.20 66.10
N MET A 481 16.99 34.18 65.25
CA MET A 481 17.26 34.29 63.81
C MET A 481 16.05 34.81 63.01
N ASP A 482 16.33 35.75 62.10
CA ASP A 482 15.35 36.29 61.18
C ASP A 482 14.79 35.15 60.30
N SER A 483 13.46 35.05 60.19
CA SER A 483 12.81 33.86 59.59
C SER A 483 13.19 33.65 58.12
N GLU A 484 13.64 34.69 57.42
CA GLU A 484 14.18 34.60 56.06
C GLU A 484 15.57 33.97 56.02
N GLN A 485 16.48 34.34 56.94
CA GLN A 485 17.84 33.79 57.02
C GLN A 485 17.81 32.31 57.37
N PHE A 486 16.97 31.93 58.34
CA PHE A 486 16.79 30.53 58.74
C PHE A 486 16.39 29.62 57.57
N ILE A 487 15.48 30.08 56.69
CA ILE A 487 15.07 29.34 55.50
C ILE A 487 16.22 29.26 54.48
N GLN A 488 16.96 30.35 54.24
CA GLN A 488 18.09 30.36 53.32
C GLN A 488 19.22 29.41 53.75
N GLU A 489 19.49 29.32 55.06
CA GLU A 489 20.48 28.37 55.58
C GLU A 489 20.05 26.90 55.45
N ILE A 490 18.78 26.60 55.67
CA ILE A 490 18.24 25.26 55.44
C ILE A 490 18.35 24.92 53.95
N ASP A 491 17.94 25.83 53.08
CA ASP A 491 17.98 25.64 51.64
C ASP A 491 19.44 25.39 51.17
N ALA A 492 20.41 26.17 51.65
CA ALA A 492 21.84 26.00 51.36
C ALA A 492 22.39 24.67 51.91
N HIS A 493 22.05 24.31 53.15
CA HIS A 493 22.48 23.04 53.77
C HIS A 493 21.94 21.83 53.00
N VAL A 494 20.68 21.86 52.53
CA VAL A 494 20.10 20.79 51.71
C VAL A 494 20.78 20.71 50.33
N LEU A 495 21.03 21.84 49.67
CA LEU A 495 21.74 21.85 48.38
C LEU A 495 23.16 21.27 48.48
N GLN A 496 23.84 21.47 49.61
CA GLN A 496 25.22 21.02 49.83
C GLN A 496 25.33 19.61 50.42
N PHE A 497 24.46 19.24 51.37
CA PHE A 497 24.58 18.02 52.19
C PHE A 497 23.30 17.15 52.25
N GLY A 498 22.22 17.53 51.56
CA GLY A 498 20.97 16.78 51.52
C GLY A 498 21.16 15.36 50.97
N ARG A 499 20.88 14.34 51.80
CA ARG A 499 21.16 12.94 51.48
C ARG A 499 20.35 12.44 50.28
N ASN A 500 19.06 12.77 50.23
CA ASN A 500 18.18 12.34 49.14
C ASN A 500 18.39 13.22 47.91
N PHE A 501 18.61 14.53 48.09
CA PHE A 501 18.89 15.45 47.01
C PHE A 501 20.20 15.13 46.28
N LYS A 502 21.31 14.88 47.00
CA LYS A 502 22.61 14.53 46.38
C LYS A 502 22.63 13.16 45.72
N GLN A 503 21.73 12.24 46.08
CA GLN A 503 21.61 10.96 45.39
C GLN A 503 21.01 11.16 43.99
N TRP A 504 21.73 10.71 42.95
CA TRP A 504 21.24 10.66 41.57
C TRP A 504 19.89 9.93 41.47
N ILE A 505 19.02 10.37 40.55
CA ILE A 505 17.77 9.67 40.22
C ILE A 505 18.12 8.45 39.36
N VAL A 506 19.01 8.61 38.39
CA VAL A 506 19.58 7.50 37.61
C VAL A 506 21.09 7.40 37.92
N PRO A 507 21.53 6.43 38.74
CA PRO A 507 22.95 6.20 38.96
C PRO A 507 23.59 5.59 37.71
N VAL A 508 24.71 6.16 37.29
CA VAL A 508 25.51 5.70 36.16
C VAL A 508 26.96 5.57 36.62
N ASP A 509 27.56 4.41 36.35
CA ASP A 509 29.00 4.22 36.43
C ASP A 509 29.58 4.58 35.05
N GLU A 510 30.29 5.70 34.95
CA GLU A 510 30.84 6.16 33.67
C GLU A 510 32.04 5.33 33.18
N ASP A 511 32.73 4.62 34.09
CA ASP A 511 33.91 3.83 33.75
C ASP A 511 33.52 2.48 33.13
N ALA A 512 32.25 2.09 33.25
CA ALA A 512 31.66 0.89 32.65
C ALA A 512 31.28 1.04 31.16
N TYR A 513 31.56 2.18 30.51
CA TYR A 513 31.21 2.46 29.12
C TYR A 513 32.42 2.92 28.30
N SER A 514 32.53 2.43 27.06
CA SER A 514 33.68 2.70 26.19
C SER A 514 33.48 3.83 25.18
N TYR A 515 32.24 4.18 24.85
CA TYR A 515 31.93 5.15 23.78
C TYR A 515 31.25 6.39 24.37
N ARG A 516 31.97 7.53 24.41
CA ARG A 516 31.46 8.82 24.90
C ARG A 516 31.14 9.81 23.77
N ASP A 517 32.02 9.93 22.77
CA ASP A 517 31.93 10.93 21.69
C ASP A 517 31.99 10.28 20.30
N VAL A 518 31.00 9.45 19.95
CA VAL A 518 30.94 8.77 18.64
C VAL A 518 29.87 9.41 17.76
N ASP A 519 30.30 10.17 16.75
CA ASP A 519 29.42 10.75 15.73
C ASP A 519 28.75 9.66 14.87
N THR A 520 27.57 9.24 15.30
CA THR A 520 26.72 8.24 14.63
C THR A 520 25.35 8.82 14.37
N LEU A 521 24.78 8.55 13.19
CA LEU A 521 23.46 9.06 12.82
C LEU A 521 22.36 7.98 12.84
N GLU A 522 22.74 6.70 12.99
CA GLU A 522 21.90 5.50 12.94
C GLU A 522 20.67 5.64 12.03
N LEU A 523 20.95 5.59 10.73
CA LEU A 523 19.98 5.76 9.65
C LEU A 523 19.56 4.41 9.07
N PRO A 524 18.27 4.22 8.71
CA PRO A 524 17.83 3.11 7.87
C PRO A 524 18.54 3.12 6.52
N ALA A 525 18.87 1.93 5.98
CA ALA A 525 19.63 1.78 4.74
C ALA A 525 19.01 2.52 3.52
N GLU A 526 17.68 2.67 3.50
CA GLU A 526 16.95 3.38 2.45
C GLU A 526 17.24 4.89 2.37
N VAL A 527 17.64 5.52 3.49
CA VAL A 527 17.96 6.96 3.58
C VAL A 527 19.45 7.22 3.76
N CYS A 528 20.28 6.18 3.90
CA CYS A 528 21.73 6.28 3.84
C CYS A 528 22.21 6.63 2.43
N ILE A 529 23.14 7.57 2.33
CA ILE A 529 23.97 7.80 1.15
C ILE A 529 25.03 6.71 1.13
N THR A 530 25.00 5.90 0.08
CA THR A 530 25.93 4.79 -0.16
C THR A 530 26.98 5.19 -1.20
N GLN A 531 28.07 4.43 -1.27
CA GLN A 531 29.06 4.56 -2.35
C GLN A 531 28.41 4.39 -3.73
N GLN A 532 27.48 3.45 -3.87
CA GLN A 532 26.74 3.18 -5.11
C GLN A 532 25.98 4.42 -5.60
N ASP A 533 25.28 5.14 -4.71
CA ASP A 533 24.57 6.37 -5.09
C ASP A 533 25.53 7.42 -5.69
N LEU A 534 26.71 7.59 -5.09
CA LEU A 534 27.70 8.57 -5.54
C LEU A 534 28.33 8.15 -6.88
N GLU A 535 28.55 6.86 -7.09
CA GLU A 535 29.03 6.32 -8.37
C GLU A 535 27.98 6.48 -9.48
N ASP A 536 26.70 6.23 -9.19
CA ASP A 536 25.61 6.39 -10.15
C ASP A 536 25.37 7.85 -10.53
N LEU A 537 25.55 8.79 -9.60
CA LEU A 537 25.56 10.23 -9.90
C LEU A 537 26.78 10.64 -10.74
N ALA A 538 27.96 10.09 -10.43
CA ALA A 538 29.19 10.39 -11.17
C ALA A 538 29.13 9.90 -12.63
N LYS A 539 28.48 8.75 -12.90
CA LYS A 539 28.25 8.24 -14.27
C LYS A 539 27.49 9.21 -15.18
N PHE A 540 26.70 10.14 -14.60
CA PHE A 540 25.93 11.13 -15.34
C PHE A 540 26.45 12.57 -15.19
N ASP A 541 27.69 12.79 -14.73
CA ASP A 541 28.25 14.12 -14.44
C ASP A 541 27.34 14.98 -13.52
N ILE A 542 26.75 14.37 -12.48
CA ILE A 542 25.98 15.09 -11.46
C ILE A 542 26.92 15.42 -10.27
N PRO A 543 26.99 16.68 -9.78
CA PRO A 543 27.98 17.07 -8.76
C PRO A 543 27.83 16.36 -7.41
N THR A 544 28.74 15.45 -7.09
CA THR A 544 28.76 14.67 -5.83
C THR A 544 29.57 15.31 -4.69
N ASN A 545 30.48 16.25 -4.99
CA ASN A 545 31.45 16.85 -4.04
C ASN A 545 30.88 17.49 -2.75
N LYS A 546 29.56 17.62 -2.63
CA LYS A 546 28.86 18.16 -1.44
C LYS A 546 28.41 17.09 -0.46
N TYR A 547 28.51 15.82 -0.84
CA TYR A 547 27.95 14.69 -0.09
C TYR A 547 29.07 13.77 0.41
N GLN A 548 28.86 13.18 1.58
CA GLN A 548 29.72 12.15 2.16
C GLN A 548 28.90 10.87 2.32
N ILE A 549 29.58 9.73 2.27
CA ILE A 549 28.98 8.41 2.49
C ILE A 549 28.60 8.31 3.97
N ASP A 550 27.41 7.81 4.29
CA ASP A 550 27.02 7.59 5.68
C ASP A 550 27.66 6.31 6.22
N THR A 551 28.24 6.40 7.41
CA THR A 551 28.68 5.24 8.19
C THR A 551 27.51 4.30 8.47
N GLN A 552 27.66 3.03 8.11
CA GLN A 552 26.67 1.98 8.39
C GLN A 552 26.98 1.18 9.67
N ASP A 553 28.03 1.56 10.38
CA ASP A 553 28.41 0.93 11.63
C ASP A 553 27.42 1.23 12.76
N TRP A 554 27.12 0.20 13.56
CA TRP A 554 26.35 0.31 14.79
C TRP A 554 27.23 -0.06 16.00
N TYR A 555 27.08 0.69 17.09
CA TYR A 555 27.96 0.63 18.25
C TYR A 555 27.22 0.07 19.45
N LEU A 556 27.72 -1.04 20.01
CA LEU A 556 27.24 -1.64 21.25
C LEU A 556 28.07 -1.13 22.44
N ASP A 557 27.41 -0.67 23.49
CA ASP A 557 28.06 -0.18 24.71
C ASP A 557 27.25 -0.56 25.96
N CYS A 558 27.75 -1.53 26.73
CA CYS A 558 27.00 -2.19 27.80
C CYS A 558 27.79 -2.22 29.11
N LYS A 559 27.08 -2.08 30.25
CA LYS A 559 27.67 -2.07 31.61
C LYS A 559 28.47 -3.33 31.93
N SER A 560 28.14 -4.45 31.31
CA SER A 560 28.85 -5.73 31.46
C SER A 560 30.26 -5.77 30.83
N GLY A 561 30.75 -4.67 30.24
CA GLY A 561 32.00 -4.64 29.48
C GLY A 561 31.84 -5.14 28.03
N LYS A 562 30.61 -5.42 27.58
CA LYS A 562 30.31 -5.80 26.20
C LYS A 562 30.29 -4.56 25.29
N HIS A 563 31.45 -4.19 24.79
CA HIS A 563 31.62 -3.12 23.80
C HIS A 563 31.96 -3.71 22.43
N GLY A 564 31.47 -3.12 21.34
CA GLY A 564 31.87 -3.53 20.00
C GLY A 564 31.18 -2.75 18.88
N VAL A 565 31.82 -2.74 17.72
CA VAL A 565 31.27 -2.18 16.47
C VAL A 565 30.85 -3.36 15.59
N ASN A 566 29.60 -3.37 15.12
CA ASN A 566 29.00 -4.44 14.31
C ASN A 566 29.11 -5.87 14.91
N ASP A 567 29.28 -6.00 16.24
CA ASP A 567 29.59 -7.28 16.88
C ASP A 567 28.34 -8.13 17.18
N PHE A 568 27.83 -8.78 16.12
CA PHE A 568 26.68 -9.71 16.21
C PHE A 568 26.87 -10.84 17.24
N LYS A 569 28.10 -11.25 17.54
CA LYS A 569 28.37 -12.36 18.47
C LYS A 569 28.04 -11.99 19.91
N LYS A 570 28.19 -10.71 20.28
CA LYS A 570 27.89 -10.21 21.64
C LYS A 570 26.39 -10.06 21.94
N VAL A 571 25.56 -9.94 20.90
CA VAL A 571 24.12 -9.64 20.97
C VAL A 571 23.22 -10.79 20.48
N LYS A 572 23.81 -11.92 20.05
CA LYS A 572 23.08 -13.08 19.54
C LYS A 572 22.04 -13.58 20.55
N ASP A 573 20.81 -13.75 20.09
CA ASP A 573 19.63 -14.17 20.86
C ASP A 573 19.27 -13.23 22.05
N GLN A 574 19.90 -12.05 22.15
CA GLN A 574 19.62 -11.03 23.16
C GLN A 574 18.76 -9.89 22.58
N LYS A 575 18.12 -9.10 23.47
CA LYS A 575 17.38 -7.90 23.06
C LYS A 575 18.27 -6.68 23.18
N ILE A 576 18.37 -5.92 22.10
CA ILE A 576 19.11 -4.64 22.08
C ILE A 576 18.17 -3.48 21.78
N VAL A 577 18.37 -2.39 22.50
CA VAL A 577 17.72 -1.08 22.29
C VAL A 577 18.79 -0.06 21.90
N CYS A 578 18.41 1.09 21.36
CA CYS A 578 19.33 2.14 20.92
C CYS A 578 18.82 3.44 21.48
N CYS A 579 19.70 4.21 22.12
CA CYS A 579 19.35 5.52 22.64
C CYS A 579 19.11 6.47 21.47
N GLU A 580 17.91 7.04 21.36
CA GLU A 580 17.58 7.98 20.30
C GLU A 580 18.28 9.34 20.46
N LYS A 581 18.95 9.59 21.59
CA LYS A 581 19.78 10.80 21.84
C LYS A 581 21.26 10.60 21.48
N SER A 582 21.85 9.46 21.82
CA SER A 582 23.29 9.19 21.60
C SER A 582 23.59 8.23 20.45
N HIS A 583 22.56 7.61 19.87
CA HIS A 583 22.65 6.66 18.75
C HIS A 583 23.48 5.39 19.04
N ILE A 584 23.73 5.10 20.32
CA ILE A 584 24.45 3.90 20.79
C ILE A 584 23.46 2.81 21.20
N TRP A 585 23.78 1.56 20.89
CA TRP A 585 23.02 0.36 21.26
C TRP A 585 23.44 -0.19 22.62
N GLU A 586 22.46 -0.65 23.38
CA GLU A 586 22.64 -1.19 24.72
C GLU A 586 21.77 -2.45 24.88
N LEU A 587 22.21 -3.41 25.68
CA LEU A 587 21.42 -4.59 26.02
C LEU A 587 20.21 -4.20 26.88
N TRP A 588 19.04 -4.75 26.55
CA TRP A 588 17.81 -4.51 27.29
C TRP A 588 17.88 -5.09 28.70
N GLU A 589 18.50 -6.26 28.85
CA GLU A 589 18.64 -6.98 30.11
C GLU A 589 19.54 -6.24 31.13
N GLU A 590 20.32 -5.25 30.70
CA GLU A 590 21.21 -4.43 31.54
C GLU A 590 20.61 -3.05 31.91
N GLN A 591 19.40 -2.76 31.42
CA GLN A 591 18.71 -1.52 31.72
C GLN A 591 18.22 -1.49 33.16
N ASP A 592 18.45 -0.36 33.84
CA ASP A 592 18.02 -0.20 35.22
C ASP A 592 16.49 -0.10 35.29
N PRO A 593 15.80 -0.81 36.20
CA PRO A 593 14.35 -0.70 36.36
C PRO A 593 13.86 0.74 36.58
N SER A 594 14.66 1.61 37.19
CA SER A 594 14.36 3.04 37.34
C SER A 594 14.29 3.78 36.01
N VAL A 595 15.17 3.43 35.05
CA VAL A 595 15.15 3.99 33.68
C VAL A 595 13.87 3.58 32.98
N VAL A 596 13.48 2.30 33.05
CA VAL A 596 12.23 1.82 32.44
C VAL A 596 11.01 2.48 33.08
N ALA A 597 11.00 2.67 34.40
CA ALA A 597 9.93 3.38 35.11
C ALA A 597 9.82 4.86 34.71
N ILE A 598 10.96 5.56 34.56
CA ILE A 598 11.02 6.95 34.09
C ILE A 598 10.56 7.06 32.63
N LEU A 599 11.02 6.16 31.76
CA LEU A 599 10.59 6.11 30.36
C LEU A 599 9.10 5.78 30.22
N SER A 600 8.54 4.97 31.12
CA SER A 600 7.11 4.62 31.14
C SER A 600 6.22 5.69 31.75
N HIS A 601 6.77 6.80 32.26
CA HIS A 601 5.95 7.87 32.82
C HIS A 601 4.97 8.45 31.78
N GLY A 602 3.69 8.52 32.18
CA GLY A 602 2.57 8.94 31.32
C GLY A 602 1.94 7.82 30.49
N HIS A 603 2.28 6.56 30.72
CA HIS A 603 1.63 5.37 30.16
C HIS A 603 0.95 4.55 31.27
N ASP A 604 -0.09 3.79 30.91
CA ASP A 604 -0.87 2.97 31.87
C ASP A 604 -0.12 1.70 32.33
N HIS A 605 0.96 1.33 31.64
CA HIS A 605 1.78 0.15 31.91
C HIS A 605 3.28 0.45 31.77
N MET A 606 4.12 -0.48 32.27
CA MET A 606 5.57 -0.44 32.02
C MET A 606 5.85 -0.82 30.55
N LEU A 607 6.53 0.08 29.83
CA LEU A 607 6.87 -0.11 28.43
C LEU A 607 7.78 -1.32 28.22
N THR A 608 7.38 -2.18 27.30
CA THR A 608 8.15 -3.36 26.89
C THR A 608 9.28 -2.97 25.93
N PRO A 609 10.35 -3.79 25.78
CA PRO A 609 11.40 -3.53 24.81
C PRO A 609 10.86 -3.33 23.39
N ARG A 610 9.78 -4.03 23.02
CA ARG A 610 9.15 -3.92 21.69
C ARG A 610 8.49 -2.56 21.45
N GLU A 611 7.96 -1.92 22.49
CA GLU A 611 7.37 -0.57 22.40
C GLU A 611 8.46 0.52 22.37
N LEU A 612 9.63 0.23 22.94
CA LEU A 612 10.82 1.08 22.95
C LEU A 612 11.78 0.82 21.76
N GLY A 613 11.29 0.23 20.67
CA GLY A 613 12.08 0.00 19.44
C GLY A 613 13.14 -1.11 19.53
N GLY A 614 13.08 -1.95 20.56
CA GLY A 614 14.02 -3.04 20.79
C GLY A 614 13.94 -4.16 19.76
N VAL A 615 15.11 -4.67 19.38
CA VAL A 615 15.31 -5.68 18.33
C VAL A 615 15.97 -6.92 18.94
N THR A 616 15.67 -8.11 18.42
CA THR A 616 16.33 -9.36 18.79
C THR A 616 17.11 -9.89 17.60
N MET A 617 18.39 -10.16 17.81
CA MET A 617 19.30 -10.59 16.75
C MET A 617 19.33 -12.11 16.67
N TYR A 618 18.73 -12.67 15.61
CA TYR A 618 18.64 -14.11 15.37
C TYR A 618 19.66 -14.58 14.34
N ASP A 619 20.10 -15.83 14.48
CA ASP A 619 20.85 -16.55 13.44
C ASP A 619 19.94 -16.80 12.22
N GLU A 620 20.41 -16.49 11.01
CA GLU A 620 19.59 -16.59 9.78
C GLU A 620 19.02 -18.00 9.56
N ASN A 621 19.76 -19.00 10.02
CA ASN A 621 19.40 -20.42 9.91
C ASN A 621 18.12 -20.79 10.70
N LEU A 622 17.66 -19.98 11.65
CA LEU A 622 16.45 -20.26 12.45
C LEU A 622 15.17 -19.53 11.97
N ARG A 623 15.23 -18.63 10.98
CA ARG A 623 14.02 -17.92 10.49
C ARG A 623 12.97 -18.82 9.82
N ARG A 624 13.30 -20.08 9.48
CA ARG A 624 12.45 -21.06 8.77
C ARG A 624 11.13 -21.50 9.46
N ARG A 625 10.69 -20.88 10.56
CA ARG A 625 9.45 -21.28 11.30
C ARG A 625 8.45 -20.16 11.62
N SER A 626 8.57 -18.96 11.03
CA SER A 626 7.66 -17.82 11.28
C SER A 626 6.83 -17.40 10.06
N SER A 627 5.97 -18.29 9.55
CA SER A 627 5.18 -18.11 8.32
C SER A 627 3.96 -17.17 8.40
N ARG A 628 4.00 -16.14 9.25
CA ARG A 628 2.88 -15.17 9.46
C ARG A 628 3.33 -13.73 9.65
N ARG A 629 4.35 -13.29 8.91
CA ARG A 629 4.72 -11.88 8.83
C ARG A 629 4.82 -11.50 7.37
N ASP A 630 4.08 -10.48 6.95
CA ASP A 630 3.98 -10.07 5.56
C ASP A 630 5.34 -9.62 5.00
N GLU A 631 5.94 -10.45 4.15
CA GLU A 631 7.12 -10.11 3.35
C GLU A 631 6.73 -9.36 2.05
N SER A 632 5.63 -8.60 2.08
CA SER A 632 5.15 -7.80 0.95
C SER A 632 5.82 -6.43 0.83
N ILE A 633 6.77 -6.11 1.71
CA ILE A 633 7.55 -4.84 1.70
C ILE A 633 9.01 -5.12 2.08
N SER A 634 9.79 -5.72 1.18
CA SER A 634 11.24 -5.49 1.04
C SER A 634 11.80 -6.27 -0.16
N GLY A 635 11.74 -5.69 -1.35
CA GLY A 635 12.66 -6.06 -2.42
C GLY A 635 14.02 -5.46 -2.12
N LYS A 636 14.84 -6.12 -1.31
CA LYS A 636 16.24 -5.72 -1.05
C LYS A 636 17.19 -6.87 -1.31
N THR A 637 18.17 -6.54 -2.15
CA THR A 637 19.52 -7.12 -2.22
C THR A 637 19.92 -8.01 -1.05
N SER A 638 20.25 -9.26 -1.37
CA SER A 638 21.25 -10.01 -0.62
C SER A 638 22.52 -9.17 -0.45
N TYR A 639 23.22 -9.35 0.67
CA TYR A 639 24.36 -8.53 1.13
C TYR A 639 23.99 -7.15 1.73
N ILE A 640 23.33 -7.17 2.89
CA ILE A 640 23.77 -6.42 4.09
C ILE A 640 23.49 -7.35 5.29
N GLU A 641 24.50 -7.58 6.14
CA GLU A 641 24.35 -8.37 7.37
C GLU A 641 23.25 -7.75 8.24
N ASN A 642 22.29 -8.55 8.73
CA ASN A 642 21.09 -8.15 9.50
C ASN A 642 21.30 -6.90 10.39
N ARG A 643 21.15 -5.69 9.84
CA ARG A 643 21.48 -4.48 10.61
C ARG A 643 20.37 -4.21 11.63
N PRO A 644 20.67 -3.98 12.92
CA PRO A 644 19.65 -3.71 13.93
C PRO A 644 18.73 -2.52 13.60
N THR A 645 19.14 -1.62 12.71
CA THR A 645 18.43 -0.42 12.28
C THR A 645 17.17 -0.64 11.43
N GLU A 646 16.85 -1.87 10.99
CA GLU A 646 15.57 -2.20 10.33
C GLU A 646 14.40 -2.26 11.33
N ARG A 647 14.21 -1.17 12.08
CA ARG A 647 13.19 -1.00 13.10
C ARG A 647 11.82 -0.72 12.50
N LYS A 648 10.79 -0.89 13.33
CA LYS A 648 9.47 -0.30 13.05
C LYS A 648 9.58 1.24 12.98
N PRO A 649 8.77 1.91 12.14
CA PRO A 649 8.75 3.37 12.08
C PRO A 649 8.36 4.00 13.42
N PHE A 650 8.92 5.17 13.70
CA PHE A 650 8.78 5.90 14.98
C PHE A 650 7.34 6.25 15.36
N ASP A 651 6.39 6.20 14.44
CA ASP A 651 4.96 6.41 14.74
C ASP A 651 4.34 5.23 15.53
N VAL A 652 5.06 4.12 15.66
CA VAL A 652 4.61 2.87 16.31
C VAL A 652 5.40 2.56 17.59
N THR A 653 6.46 3.31 17.91
CA THR A 653 7.39 3.04 19.03
C THR A 653 7.79 4.31 19.76
N GLU A 654 7.77 4.30 21.09
CA GLU A 654 8.30 5.39 21.91
C GLU A 654 9.83 5.44 21.82
N PRO A 655 10.46 6.64 21.79
CA PRO A 655 11.90 6.77 21.71
C PRO A 655 12.57 6.32 23.03
N PHE A 656 13.44 5.32 22.94
CA PHE A 656 14.29 4.91 24.06
C PHE A 656 15.37 5.96 24.34
N ILE A 657 15.61 6.25 25.62
CA ILE A 657 16.72 7.11 26.07
C ILE A 657 17.46 6.37 27.18
N SER A 658 18.77 6.16 27.01
CA SER A 658 19.58 5.38 27.94
C SER A 658 19.82 6.07 29.28
N ALA A 659 20.32 5.28 30.24
CA ALA A 659 20.70 5.75 31.57
C ALA A 659 21.66 6.97 31.51
N ARG A 660 22.67 6.94 30.63
CA ARG A 660 23.62 8.03 30.41
C ARG A 660 22.94 9.32 29.98
N SER A 661 22.10 9.26 28.96
CA SER A 661 21.39 10.42 28.44
C SER A 661 20.36 10.99 29.43
N LEU A 662 19.78 10.16 30.32
CA LEU A 662 18.98 10.63 31.46
C LEU A 662 19.82 11.28 32.56
N HIS A 663 21.01 10.74 32.84
CA HIS A 663 21.96 11.29 33.81
C HIS A 663 22.49 12.67 33.39
N GLU A 664 22.84 12.85 32.11
CA GLU A 664 23.16 14.15 31.51
C GLU A 664 22.02 15.17 31.73
N MET A 665 20.77 14.76 31.47
CA MET A 665 19.60 15.62 31.67
C MET A 665 19.40 15.96 33.16
N GLU A 666 19.64 15.02 34.06
CA GLU A 666 19.62 15.28 35.50
C GLU A 666 20.72 16.27 35.93
N ALA A 667 21.93 16.16 35.36
CA ALA A 667 23.04 17.08 35.61
C ALA A 667 22.72 18.51 35.13
N GLU A 668 22.17 18.67 33.92
CA GLU A 668 21.69 19.96 33.42
C GLU A 668 20.65 20.61 34.36
N LEU A 669 19.69 19.81 34.85
CA LEU A 669 18.68 20.26 35.80
C LEU A 669 19.31 20.65 37.14
N ARG A 670 20.19 19.82 37.72
CA ARG A 670 20.90 20.12 38.98
C ARG A 670 21.70 21.42 38.91
N ASN A 671 22.35 21.70 37.79
CA ASN A 671 23.11 22.94 37.56
C ASN A 671 22.23 24.21 37.56
N THR A 672 20.92 24.08 37.28
CA THR A 672 19.96 25.20 37.27
C THR A 672 19.05 25.24 38.51
N PHE A 673 19.08 24.21 39.35
CA PHE A 673 18.21 24.06 40.52
C PHE A 673 18.46 25.13 41.59
N GLU A 674 19.73 25.46 41.88
CA GLU A 674 20.06 26.48 42.89
C GLU A 674 19.53 27.88 42.50
N SER A 675 19.62 28.25 41.22
CA SER A 675 19.07 29.53 40.75
C SER A 675 17.54 29.57 40.83
N GLU A 676 16.85 28.46 40.55
CA GLU A 676 15.39 28.41 40.65
C GLU A 676 14.91 28.46 42.11
N VAL A 677 15.57 27.78 43.05
CA VAL A 677 15.27 27.89 44.49
C VAL A 677 15.35 29.34 44.95
N LYS A 678 16.42 30.05 44.59
CA LYS A 678 16.60 31.49 44.90
C LYS A 678 15.50 32.36 44.27
N LEU A 679 15.10 32.07 43.03
CA LEU A 679 14.05 32.79 42.31
C LEU A 679 12.66 32.57 42.95
N ILE A 680 12.34 31.33 43.32
CA ILE A 680 11.10 30.98 44.03
C ILE A 680 11.03 31.74 45.36
N ARG A 681 12.10 31.71 46.18
CA ARG A 681 12.18 32.46 47.45
C ARG A 681 12.02 33.97 47.26
N ALA A 682 12.66 34.56 46.25
CA ALA A 682 12.46 35.96 45.91
C ALA A 682 11.00 36.27 45.51
N SER A 683 10.33 35.35 44.82
CA SER A 683 8.91 35.47 44.46
C SER A 683 7.99 35.34 45.69
N GLU A 684 8.29 34.45 46.62
CA GLU A 684 7.57 34.27 47.88
C GLU A 684 7.69 35.51 48.76
N ARG A 685 8.91 36.05 48.91
CA ARG A 685 9.17 37.32 49.58
C ARG A 685 8.37 38.47 48.96
N LYS A 686 8.43 38.65 47.64
CA LYS A 686 7.66 39.70 46.95
C LYS A 686 6.15 39.56 47.19
N LYS A 687 5.61 38.34 47.18
CA LYS A 687 4.21 38.05 47.52
C LYS A 687 3.89 38.35 48.99
N ALA A 688 4.80 38.04 49.92
CA ALA A 688 4.65 38.35 51.34
C ALA A 688 4.64 39.86 51.60
N GLU A 689 5.61 40.59 51.06
CA GLU A 689 5.69 42.06 51.12
C GLU A 689 4.42 42.71 50.52
N GLU A 690 3.90 42.20 49.39
CA GLU A 690 2.68 42.72 48.80
C GLU A 690 1.44 42.42 49.66
N LYS A 691 1.37 41.22 50.24
CA LYS A 691 0.29 40.81 51.16
C LYS A 691 0.31 41.66 52.44
N GLU A 692 1.50 42.02 52.92
CA GLU A 692 1.66 42.94 54.04
C GLU A 692 1.30 44.39 53.68
N LYS A 693 1.75 44.91 52.54
CA LYS A 693 1.33 46.23 52.01
C LYS A 693 -0.20 46.30 51.89
N ARG A 694 -0.84 45.26 51.34
CA ARG A 694 -2.31 45.12 51.29
C ARG A 694 -2.95 45.06 52.69
N ARG A 695 -2.28 44.51 53.70
CA ARG A 695 -2.75 44.49 55.11
C ARG A 695 -2.66 45.89 55.74
N ARG A 696 -1.52 46.56 55.61
CA ARG A 696 -1.29 47.94 56.11
C ARG A 696 -2.31 48.92 55.50
N ILE A 697 -2.55 48.88 54.19
CA ILE A 697 -3.56 49.71 53.51
C ILE A 697 -4.99 49.42 54.03
N LYS A 698 -5.32 48.16 54.35
CA LYS A 698 -6.62 47.80 54.95
C LYS A 698 -6.75 48.30 56.39
N GLU A 699 -5.70 48.20 57.19
CA GLU A 699 -5.66 48.73 58.57
C GLU A 699 -5.75 50.26 58.59
N GLU A 700 -5.08 50.94 57.67
CA GLU A 700 -5.12 52.40 57.52
C GLU A 700 -6.50 52.90 57.06
N LYS A 701 -7.11 52.26 56.05
CA LYS A 701 -8.52 52.52 55.68
C LYS A 701 -9.48 52.27 56.84
N LYS A 702 -9.24 51.24 57.67
CA LYS A 702 -10.05 50.97 58.87
C LYS A 702 -9.87 52.08 59.93
N ARG A 703 -8.68 52.65 60.08
CA ARG A 703 -8.44 53.82 60.96
C ARG A 703 -9.15 55.09 60.45
N GLN A 704 -9.09 55.37 59.15
CA GLN A 704 -9.80 56.52 58.55
C GLN A 704 -11.33 56.41 58.70
N LEU A 705 -11.90 55.20 58.61
CA LEU A 705 -13.32 54.94 58.85
C LEU A 705 -13.75 55.07 60.33
N VAL A 706 -12.80 55.00 61.28
CA VAL A 706 -13.06 55.26 62.69
C VAL A 706 -12.97 56.77 63.00
N LEU A 707 -12.01 57.48 62.40
CA LEU A 707 -11.89 58.94 62.50
C LEU A 707 -13.06 59.72 61.89
N THR A 708 -13.80 59.11 60.95
CA THR A 708 -15.03 59.70 60.35
C THR A 708 -16.31 59.33 61.11
N LYS A 709 -16.22 58.62 62.24
CA LYS A 709 -17.35 58.23 63.09
C LYS A 709 -17.22 58.75 64.54
N SER A 710 -17.19 60.07 64.70
CA SER A 710 -17.62 60.74 65.94
C SER A 710 -18.33 62.07 65.61
N PRO A 711 -19.32 62.52 66.42
CA PRO A 711 -20.47 63.27 65.88
C PRO A 711 -20.67 64.68 66.48
N PRO A 712 -21.58 65.49 65.90
CA PRO A 712 -22.44 66.41 66.65
C PRO A 712 -23.90 65.90 66.75
N ALA A 713 -24.67 66.50 67.64
CA ALA A 713 -25.89 65.94 68.22
C ALA A 713 -27.22 66.31 67.52
N THR A 714 -28.31 65.77 68.09
CA THR A 714 -29.73 66.22 68.00
C THR A 714 -30.44 66.18 66.64
N ALA A 715 -31.27 65.14 66.41
CA ALA A 715 -32.74 65.20 66.62
C ALA A 715 -33.45 63.92 66.11
N ALA A 716 -34.52 63.50 66.79
CA ALA A 716 -35.48 62.46 66.38
C ALA A 716 -36.87 63.14 66.13
N PRO A 717 -37.97 62.46 65.69
CA PRO A 717 -38.18 61.01 65.53
C PRO A 717 -38.98 60.54 64.28
N SER A 718 -39.16 59.21 64.16
CA SER A 718 -40.33 58.51 63.54
C SER A 718 -40.54 58.61 62.00
N ALA A 719 -41.15 57.66 61.28
CA ALA A 719 -41.18 56.17 61.32
C ALA A 719 -41.89 55.68 60.02
N ASN A 720 -41.45 54.55 59.43
CA ASN A 720 -42.11 53.72 58.39
C ASN A 720 -42.60 54.39 57.07
N GLY A 721 -42.41 53.82 55.88
CA GLY A 721 -41.71 52.59 55.50
C GLY A 721 -41.80 52.28 53.98
N GLU A 722 -41.12 51.20 53.59
CA GLU A 722 -41.31 50.34 52.39
C GLU A 722 -40.95 50.80 50.96
N GLN A 723 -39.91 50.12 50.43
CA GLN A 723 -39.76 49.52 49.07
C GLN A 723 -39.75 50.47 47.84
N ILE A 724 -39.07 50.20 46.71
CA ILE A 724 -38.80 48.94 45.97
C ILE A 724 -37.41 49.01 45.26
N LEU A 725 -36.96 47.86 44.70
CA LEU A 725 -35.96 47.66 43.62
C LEU A 725 -34.50 47.46 44.10
N LEU A 726 -33.72 46.43 43.73
CA LEU A 726 -33.97 45.17 43.00
C LEU A 726 -32.97 44.06 43.46
N LYS A 727 -33.06 42.85 42.87
CA LYS A 727 -32.05 41.75 42.91
C LYS A 727 -31.38 41.59 41.54
N PRO A 728 -30.21 40.92 41.47
CA PRO A 728 -30.19 39.62 40.77
C PRO A 728 -29.81 38.43 41.66
N GLN A 729 -30.12 37.22 41.18
CA GLN A 729 -29.90 35.93 41.84
C GLN A 729 -28.49 35.34 41.58
N PRO A 730 -28.04 34.36 42.40
CA PRO A 730 -26.99 33.40 42.02
C PRO A 730 -27.57 32.25 41.17
N ALA A 731 -26.77 31.69 40.26
CA ALA A 731 -27.08 30.45 39.53
C ALA A 731 -26.32 29.25 40.13
N PRO A 732 -26.92 28.04 40.22
CA PRO A 732 -26.33 26.88 40.90
C PRO A 732 -25.52 25.97 39.97
N GLY A 733 -24.82 25.00 40.57
CA GLY A 733 -23.93 24.05 39.88
C GLY A 733 -24.65 22.99 39.03
N LYS A 734 -23.87 22.28 38.21
CA LYS A 734 -24.29 21.08 37.48
C LYS A 734 -23.62 19.84 38.06
N HIS A 735 -24.43 18.86 38.44
CA HIS A 735 -23.96 17.52 38.79
C HIS A 735 -23.71 16.66 37.54
N SER A 736 -22.87 15.65 37.75
CA SER A 736 -22.72 14.46 36.91
C SER A 736 -24.03 13.72 36.67
N ASN A 737 -24.19 13.12 35.48
CA ASN A 737 -25.01 11.93 35.29
C ASN A 737 -24.15 10.80 34.70
N ARG A 738 -24.20 9.62 35.34
CA ARG A 738 -23.94 8.33 34.69
C ARG A 738 -25.23 7.88 33.97
N PRO A 739 -25.15 7.01 32.95
CA PRO A 739 -26.13 5.97 32.73
C PRO A 739 -25.76 4.70 33.53
N ASN A 740 -26.78 3.95 33.96
CA ASN A 740 -26.66 2.59 34.48
C ASN A 740 -27.30 1.63 33.47
N ASP A 741 -26.91 0.36 33.51
CA ASP A 741 -27.51 -0.74 32.74
C ASP A 741 -29.02 -0.91 33.03
N ILE A 742 -29.80 -1.25 32.00
CA ILE A 742 -30.84 -2.29 32.06
C ILE A 742 -30.74 -3.11 30.76
N SER A 743 -30.87 -4.43 30.91
CA SER A 743 -30.87 -5.46 29.87
C SER A 743 -32.18 -5.57 29.10
N GLU A 744 -32.07 -5.84 27.79
CA GLU A 744 -32.79 -6.91 27.10
C GLU A 744 -31.87 -7.50 26.00
#